data_AF-A0A7C5E5Y1-F1
#
_entry.id   AF-A0A7C5E5Y1-F1
#
_cell.length_a   1.000
_cell.length_b   1.000
_cell.length_c   1.000
_cell.angle_alpha   90.00
_cell.angle_beta   90.00
_cell.angle_gamma   90.00
#
_symmetry.space_group_name_H-M   'P 1'
#
loop_
_entity.id
_entity.type
_entity.pdbx_description
1 polymer ?
#
loop_
_entity_poly.entity_id
_entity_poly.type
_entity_poly.pdbx_seq_one_letter_code
_entity_poly.pdbx_strand_id
1 'polypeptide(L)'
;MTSPASEPKASNKTFDREGYHKAAARTLASLHQVIPPAELTRFSNRPTAEVEALQEQVAQVIPAGNIVGLVLGGLIRVRGRTLPAEQAKSDVTALLRGIEMLPRHILPSTLYGTFFVGPAAVLAGYQKILALAGKDPESAFPEGLWQFYLEFALREDSARHTNETTYFHSASAEYDLNLAPVDQLAAWVCAVSQVYFQYDDLLYNEWRERVYLNLLEQAAEAAQQSRVLAFRQLPQAWATQRPYRRGHDAAPDENYAAYRRRRFDKFLQNRLDALPVAQKNWVQETYAARLEQELEAYQRQMTILATLDPDRYRENRLALPLWQTRIGLIFQDCYYLLPACHTDALGQPLLFETRLADANGQVLQTSLKGELLDQAGRPLQTDRTGRVYEAEGGRTRGYLHPIPFQAVRRHVAAIFQHHRVNGSSRPPAAQLDRQLICIRRNEQERARKAIQNPLARQELAALKCAPVLINWTEQASNQPLAYIRQGKRGIGDHALTIFRTDTSFVFDQSHIFFDGTWGMALAEVLTNEAVAWAVYFNELPPLEPAPHLPYSLRLAAEPALARLPQSIVVEVSAENTDIDLKALYALRKLLSKRHPDLKTVNTVNDLLLLFRCYFGQLYRPSTEIEDALFELRALNTAEATEVYELINEMLARSQASNPSIMIPMDASAISPRERLCPTTFRNPFNHLWAKYESAETALDHYNQQQTAAAWAMFTEARYSLLVQLDHFGQLLRAHKRVALEGESTSLATMKLMAHLPDSLLSLLDQIPRRIDVLNEVIKGEEVFSNVGRVARGSSLARFISAKDDNENKTLVWGFLTDDRDVLHLSLRDFRPHVAALQQLGKIDLAEMMLKHYLDSFAQGFNQFVAHLLDILDATATHTSHGVTA
;
A
#
# COMPACT_ATOMS: atom_id res chain seq x y z
N MET A 1 9.82 -59.83 47.68
CA MET A 1 10.50 -58.56 47.99
C MET A 1 9.86 -57.48 47.13
N THR A 2 8.87 -56.81 47.70
CA THR A 2 8.05 -55.77 47.06
C THR A 2 8.55 -54.40 47.54
N SER A 3 8.89 -53.52 46.60
CA SER A 3 9.07 -52.09 46.86
C SER A 3 8.32 -51.32 45.78
N PRO A 4 7.35 -50.46 46.12
CA PRO A 4 6.73 -49.55 45.17
C PRO A 4 7.52 -48.25 45.05
N ALA A 5 7.42 -47.66 43.87
CA ALA A 5 8.08 -46.45 43.43
C ALA A 5 7.65 -45.19 44.19
N SER A 6 8.59 -44.28 44.41
CA SER A 6 8.35 -42.91 44.86
C SER A 6 7.99 -42.00 43.69
N GLU A 7 6.75 -41.50 43.64
CA GLU A 7 6.32 -40.43 42.75
C GLU A 7 6.84 -39.04 43.19
N PRO A 8 7.16 -38.13 42.25
CA PRO A 8 7.37 -36.72 42.57
C PRO A 8 6.02 -36.00 42.71
N LYS A 9 5.79 -35.35 43.86
CA LYS A 9 4.60 -34.52 44.13
C LYS A 9 4.54 -33.31 43.18
N ALA A 10 3.58 -33.31 42.25
CA ALA A 10 3.17 -32.12 41.52
C ALA A 10 2.26 -31.23 42.40
N SER A 11 2.71 -30.02 42.74
CA SER A 11 1.85 -29.02 43.41
C SER A 11 0.94 -28.35 42.37
N ASN A 12 -0.30 -28.80 42.25
CA ASN A 12 -1.34 -28.11 41.48
C ASN A 12 -1.80 -26.87 42.26
N LYS A 13 -1.42 -25.66 41.82
CA LYS A 13 -1.97 -24.39 42.34
C LYS A 13 -3.34 -24.14 41.69
N THR A 14 -4.41 -24.32 42.45
CA THR A 14 -5.79 -23.98 42.05
C THR A 14 -6.00 -22.47 41.96
N PHE A 15 -6.63 -22.01 40.87
CA PHE A 15 -7.04 -20.62 40.61
C PHE A 15 -8.09 -20.16 41.65
N ASP A 16 -7.82 -19.08 42.39
CA ASP A 16 -8.74 -18.52 43.40
C ASP A 16 -9.89 -17.75 42.73
N ARG A 17 -10.99 -18.46 42.46
CA ARG A 17 -12.21 -17.88 41.87
C ARG A 17 -12.89 -16.87 42.79
N GLU A 18 -12.80 -17.03 44.10
CA GLU A 18 -13.55 -16.22 45.07
C GLU A 18 -12.94 -14.81 45.22
N GLY A 19 -11.61 -14.72 45.25
CA GLY A 19 -10.88 -13.45 45.22
C GLY A 19 -11.13 -12.63 43.95
N TYR A 20 -11.17 -13.29 42.79
CA TYR A 20 -11.47 -12.66 41.50
C TYR A 20 -12.90 -12.09 41.43
N HIS A 21 -13.91 -12.87 41.84
CA HIS A 21 -15.29 -12.40 41.87
C HIS A 21 -15.49 -11.18 42.79
N LYS A 22 -14.82 -11.15 43.94
CA LYS A 22 -14.87 -10.03 44.87
C LYS A 22 -14.24 -8.76 44.30
N ALA A 23 -13.15 -8.89 43.55
CA ALA A 23 -12.48 -7.77 42.89
C ALA A 23 -13.29 -7.23 41.69
N ALA A 24 -13.93 -8.12 40.91
CA ALA A 24 -14.86 -7.74 39.85
C ALA A 24 -16.08 -7.00 40.42
N ALA A 25 -16.71 -7.51 41.48
CA ALA A 25 -17.86 -6.85 42.12
C ALA A 25 -17.54 -5.45 42.65
N ARG A 26 -16.33 -5.25 43.22
CA ARG A 26 -15.85 -3.93 43.65
C ARG A 26 -15.64 -2.96 42.49
N THR A 27 -15.13 -3.46 41.37
CA THR A 27 -14.94 -2.67 40.14
C THR A 27 -16.28 -2.22 39.57
N LEU A 28 -17.25 -3.13 39.48
CA LEU A 28 -18.60 -2.82 39.02
C LEU A 28 -19.30 -1.79 39.92
N ALA A 29 -19.19 -1.96 41.25
CA ALA A 29 -19.72 -1.01 42.21
C ALA A 29 -19.09 0.38 42.07
N SER A 30 -17.78 0.45 41.82
CA SER A 30 -17.09 1.72 41.56
C SER A 30 -17.59 2.37 40.26
N LEU A 31 -17.78 1.62 39.18
CA LEU A 31 -18.31 2.13 37.92
C LEU A 31 -19.69 2.76 38.09
N HIS A 32 -20.60 2.10 38.81
CA HIS A 32 -21.93 2.62 39.12
C HIS A 32 -21.90 3.87 40.02
N GLN A 33 -20.92 3.96 40.92
CA GLN A 33 -20.76 5.11 41.82
C GLN A 33 -20.20 6.34 41.12
N VAL A 34 -19.31 6.17 40.14
CA VAL A 34 -18.71 7.30 39.43
C VAL A 34 -19.75 7.98 38.55
N ILE A 35 -20.43 7.23 37.69
CA ILE A 35 -21.52 7.74 36.84
C ILE A 35 -22.60 6.63 36.65
N PRO A 36 -23.89 6.93 36.88
CA PRO A 36 -24.98 5.97 36.67
C PRO A 36 -25.14 5.57 35.19
N PRO A 37 -25.64 4.35 34.89
CA PRO A 37 -25.86 3.89 33.51
C PRO A 37 -26.70 4.87 32.66
N ALA A 38 -27.71 5.51 33.26
CA ALA A 38 -28.57 6.47 32.57
C ALA A 38 -27.84 7.75 32.09
N GLU A 39 -26.79 8.17 32.78
CA GLU A 39 -25.95 9.30 32.33
C GLU A 39 -24.93 8.86 31.28
N LEU A 40 -24.35 7.65 31.40
CA LEU A 40 -23.47 7.07 30.39
C LEU A 40 -24.17 6.85 29.05
N THR A 41 -25.48 6.53 29.06
CA THR A 41 -26.32 6.50 27.85
C THR A 41 -26.26 7.81 27.07
N ARG A 42 -26.21 8.97 27.77
CA ARG A 42 -26.13 10.29 27.14
C ARG A 42 -24.74 10.60 26.57
N PHE A 43 -23.68 10.11 27.19
CA PHE A 43 -22.31 10.32 26.71
C PHE A 43 -21.94 9.38 25.57
N SER A 44 -22.39 8.12 25.64
CA SER A 44 -22.06 7.07 24.67
C SER A 44 -23.05 6.93 23.52
N ASN A 45 -24.23 7.56 23.60
CA ASN A 45 -25.36 7.34 22.69
C ASN A 45 -25.78 5.86 22.58
N ARG A 46 -25.60 5.06 23.65
CA ARG A 46 -25.96 3.63 23.69
C ARG A 46 -27.18 3.38 24.59
N PRO A 47 -28.04 2.40 24.30
CA PRO A 47 -29.12 2.00 25.19
C PRO A 47 -28.61 1.59 26.57
N THR A 48 -29.38 1.89 27.62
CA THR A 48 -29.00 1.62 29.02
C THR A 48 -28.63 0.15 29.27
N ALA A 49 -29.35 -0.79 28.66
CA ALA A 49 -29.06 -2.22 28.77
C ALA A 49 -27.67 -2.60 28.20
N GLU A 50 -27.23 -1.91 27.15
CA GLU A 50 -25.91 -2.13 26.55
C GLU A 50 -24.80 -1.52 27.41
N VAL A 51 -25.05 -0.35 28.02
CA VAL A 51 -24.15 0.30 28.97
C VAL A 51 -23.91 -0.58 30.20
N GLU A 52 -24.97 -1.17 30.77
CA GLU A 52 -24.88 -2.05 31.93
C GLU A 52 -24.07 -3.32 31.61
N ALA A 53 -24.35 -3.96 30.45
CA ALA A 53 -23.58 -5.11 29.98
C ALA A 53 -22.10 -4.78 29.77
N LEU A 54 -21.78 -3.60 29.24
CA LEU A 54 -20.40 -3.14 29.07
C LEU A 54 -19.70 -2.91 30.42
N GLN A 55 -20.38 -2.33 31.42
CA GLN A 55 -19.82 -2.14 32.76
C GLN A 55 -19.50 -3.48 33.45
N GLU A 56 -20.38 -4.48 33.32
CA GLU A 56 -20.14 -5.83 33.82
C GLU A 56 -18.93 -6.49 33.14
N GLN A 57 -18.82 -6.35 31.81
CA GLN A 57 -17.68 -6.88 31.06
C GLN A 57 -16.36 -6.20 31.45
N VAL A 58 -16.34 -4.87 31.66
CA VAL A 58 -15.15 -4.16 32.15
C VAL A 58 -14.71 -4.71 33.50
N ALA A 59 -15.66 -4.88 34.43
CA ALA A 59 -15.38 -5.39 35.76
C ALA A 59 -14.84 -6.82 35.78
N GLN A 60 -15.26 -7.65 34.82
CA GLN A 60 -14.72 -9.00 34.64
C GLN A 60 -13.32 -8.96 34.01
N VAL A 61 -13.11 -8.15 32.97
CA VAL A 61 -11.83 -8.13 32.24
C VAL A 61 -10.71 -7.46 33.06
N ILE A 62 -11.01 -6.38 33.80
CA ILE A 62 -10.05 -5.66 34.66
C ILE A 62 -10.65 -5.49 36.06
N PRO A 63 -10.47 -6.46 36.97
CA PRO A 63 -10.96 -6.36 38.34
C PRO A 63 -10.02 -5.50 39.22
N ALA A 64 -9.83 -4.23 38.84
CA ALA A 64 -8.87 -3.29 39.48
C ALA A 64 -9.52 -2.29 40.46
N GLY A 65 -10.76 -2.55 40.89
CA GLY A 65 -11.47 -1.74 41.89
C GLY A 65 -11.67 -0.29 41.43
N ASN A 66 -11.36 0.66 42.32
CA ASN A 66 -11.71 2.08 42.13
C ASN A 66 -10.92 2.77 41.01
N ILE A 67 -9.80 2.18 40.56
CA ILE A 67 -8.95 2.75 39.51
C ILE A 67 -9.72 2.85 38.18
N VAL A 68 -10.53 1.84 37.87
CA VAL A 68 -11.35 1.80 36.65
C VAL A 68 -12.38 2.93 36.63
N GLY A 69 -13.04 3.17 37.76
CA GLY A 69 -13.98 4.29 37.92
C GLY A 69 -13.31 5.66 37.77
N LEU A 70 -12.11 5.84 38.34
CA LEU A 70 -11.35 7.09 38.21
C LEU A 70 -10.96 7.38 36.75
N VAL A 71 -10.51 6.37 36.01
CA VAL A 71 -10.19 6.51 34.57
C VAL A 71 -11.44 6.89 33.79
N LEU A 72 -12.56 6.19 33.98
CA LEU A 72 -13.84 6.52 33.33
C LEU A 72 -14.29 7.96 33.62
N GLY A 73 -14.20 8.40 34.89
CA GLY A 73 -14.56 9.75 35.30
C GLY A 73 -13.65 10.84 34.70
N GLY A 74 -12.37 10.54 34.50
CA GLY A 74 -11.43 11.42 33.79
C GLY A 74 -11.77 11.55 32.30
N LEU A 75 -12.04 10.43 31.63
CA LEU A 75 -12.35 10.36 30.20
C LEU A 75 -13.63 11.13 29.82
N ILE A 76 -14.65 11.09 30.68
CA ILE A 76 -15.94 11.78 30.47
C ILE A 76 -15.80 13.30 30.57
N ARG A 77 -14.79 13.80 31.31
CA ARG A 77 -14.53 15.25 31.43
C ARG A 77 -13.77 15.84 30.24
N VAL A 78 -13.25 15.00 29.34
CA VAL A 78 -12.53 15.43 28.13
C VAL A 78 -13.53 15.94 27.09
N ARG A 79 -13.58 17.26 26.88
CA ARG A 79 -14.56 18.00 26.06
C ARG A 79 -14.57 17.70 24.53
N GLY A 80 -13.76 16.76 24.03
CA GLY A 80 -13.68 16.41 22.59
C GLY A 80 -13.55 14.91 22.35
N ARG A 81 -13.72 14.42 21.11
CA ARG A 81 -13.60 12.97 20.78
C ARG A 81 -12.16 12.45 20.79
N THR A 82 -11.17 13.34 20.74
CA THR A 82 -9.74 13.00 20.78
C THR A 82 -9.21 13.03 22.21
N LEU A 83 -8.36 12.06 22.55
CA LEU A 83 -7.76 11.92 23.88
C LEU A 83 -6.30 12.41 23.86
N PRO A 84 -5.86 13.30 24.78
CA PRO A 84 -4.46 13.70 24.87
C PRO A 84 -3.56 12.51 25.21
N ALA A 85 -2.43 12.35 24.50
CA ALA A 85 -1.51 11.21 24.65
C ALA A 85 -0.98 11.05 26.08
N GLU A 86 -0.64 12.15 26.77
CA GLU A 86 -0.19 12.12 28.17
C GLU A 86 -1.27 11.64 29.14
N GLN A 87 -2.54 11.97 28.89
CA GLN A 87 -3.65 11.49 29.71
C GLN A 87 -3.86 9.99 29.52
N ALA A 88 -3.86 9.53 28.26
CA ALA A 88 -3.98 8.11 27.93
C ALA A 88 -2.84 7.28 28.59
N LYS A 89 -1.62 7.81 28.57
CA LYS A 89 -0.43 7.21 29.22
C LYS A 89 -0.61 7.07 30.72
N SER A 90 -1.09 8.12 31.38
CA SER A 90 -1.37 8.11 32.81
C SER A 90 -2.44 7.07 33.16
N ASP A 91 -3.53 7.05 32.39
CA ASP A 91 -4.68 6.17 32.63
C ASP A 91 -4.31 4.69 32.51
N VAL A 92 -3.60 4.30 31.45
CA VAL A 92 -3.22 2.88 31.28
C VAL A 92 -2.12 2.46 32.27
N THR A 93 -1.20 3.36 32.62
CA THR A 93 -0.21 3.08 33.68
C THR A 93 -0.91 2.83 35.02
N ALA A 94 -1.99 3.57 35.32
CA ALA A 94 -2.80 3.34 36.51
C ALA A 94 -3.51 1.98 36.46
N LEU A 95 -4.07 1.58 35.31
CA LEU A 95 -4.70 0.26 35.14
C LEU A 95 -3.70 -0.90 35.28
N LEU A 96 -2.51 -0.78 34.70
CA LEU A 96 -1.43 -1.76 34.84
C LEU A 96 -1.02 -1.93 36.31
N ARG A 97 -0.80 -0.82 37.03
CA ARG A 97 -0.50 -0.85 38.47
C ARG A 97 -1.65 -1.48 39.27
N GLY A 98 -2.89 -1.20 38.90
CA GLY A 98 -4.07 -1.80 39.53
C GLY A 98 -4.15 -3.31 39.37
N ILE A 99 -3.73 -3.83 38.20
CA ILE A 99 -3.65 -5.27 37.93
C ILE A 99 -2.44 -5.90 38.62
N GLU A 100 -1.29 -5.22 38.68
CA GLU A 100 -0.09 -5.69 39.41
C GLU A 100 -0.31 -5.79 40.92
N MET A 101 -1.25 -5.02 41.46
CA MET A 101 -1.68 -5.10 42.86
C MET A 101 -2.56 -6.32 43.18
N LEU A 102 -3.00 -7.08 42.16
CA LEU A 102 -3.73 -8.33 42.38
C LEU A 102 -2.78 -9.43 42.88
N PRO A 103 -3.20 -10.25 43.85
CA PRO A 103 -2.36 -11.32 44.38
C PRO A 103 -1.83 -12.29 43.30
N ARG A 104 -0.56 -12.71 43.42
CA ARG A 104 0.19 -13.58 42.48
C ARG A 104 -0.43 -14.97 42.18
N HIS A 105 -1.55 -15.32 42.81
CA HIS A 105 -2.32 -16.54 42.56
C HIS A 105 -3.51 -16.34 41.60
N ILE A 106 -3.82 -15.10 41.22
CA ILE A 106 -4.89 -14.73 40.28
C ILE A 106 -4.35 -14.60 38.83
N LEU A 107 -3.10 -14.16 38.66
CA LEU A 107 -2.38 -14.17 37.38
C LEU A 107 -1.31 -15.28 37.42
N PRO A 108 -1.32 -16.27 36.50
CA PRO A 108 -0.34 -17.35 36.52
C PRO A 108 1.07 -16.80 36.34
N SER A 109 2.02 -17.25 37.18
CA SER A 109 3.42 -16.80 37.21
C SER A 109 4.29 -17.33 36.06
N THR A 110 3.69 -17.62 34.91
CA THR A 110 4.39 -18.04 33.70
C THR A 110 4.75 -16.82 32.86
N LEU A 111 5.82 -16.90 32.06
CA LEU A 111 6.15 -15.89 31.04
C LEU A 111 4.92 -15.51 30.19
N TYR A 112 4.02 -16.46 29.95
CA TYR A 112 2.77 -16.24 29.22
C TYR A 112 1.73 -15.34 29.97
N GLY A 113 1.59 -15.51 31.29
CA GLY A 113 0.64 -14.72 32.10
C GLY A 113 1.07 -13.28 32.31
N THR A 114 2.35 -13.06 32.60
CA THR A 114 2.92 -11.74 32.92
C THR A 114 3.14 -10.87 31.67
N PHE A 115 3.50 -11.46 30.52
CA PHE A 115 3.83 -10.69 29.32
C PHE A 115 2.70 -10.63 28.27
N PHE A 116 1.65 -11.45 28.39
CA PHE A 116 0.61 -11.53 27.33
C PHE A 116 -0.81 -11.35 27.89
N VAL A 117 -1.23 -12.16 28.86
CA VAL A 117 -2.62 -12.12 29.38
C VAL A 117 -2.91 -10.81 30.14
N GLY A 118 -1.96 -10.35 30.96
CA GLY A 118 -2.10 -9.08 31.69
C GLY A 118 -2.27 -7.86 30.77
N PRO A 119 -1.32 -7.58 29.86
CA PRO A 119 -1.45 -6.48 28.91
C PRO A 119 -2.68 -6.59 28.00
N ALA A 120 -3.02 -7.78 27.49
CA ALA A 120 -4.22 -7.96 26.65
C ALA A 120 -5.52 -7.66 27.40
N ALA A 121 -5.64 -8.07 28.67
CA ALA A 121 -6.79 -7.76 29.51
C ALA A 121 -6.88 -6.26 29.81
N VAL A 122 -5.74 -5.59 30.07
CA VAL A 122 -5.67 -4.13 30.26
C VAL A 122 -6.16 -3.41 29.01
N LEU A 123 -5.71 -3.82 27.82
CA LEU A 123 -6.10 -3.21 26.55
C LEU A 123 -7.59 -3.43 26.27
N ALA A 124 -8.08 -4.65 26.43
CA ALA A 124 -9.48 -4.99 26.22
C ALA A 124 -10.42 -4.24 27.18
N GLY A 125 -10.07 -4.11 28.46
CA GLY A 125 -10.88 -3.34 29.40
C GLY A 125 -10.75 -1.83 29.18
N TYR A 126 -9.57 -1.31 28.82
CA TYR A 126 -9.41 0.11 28.47
C TYR A 126 -10.29 0.51 27.28
N GLN A 127 -10.37 -0.31 26.23
CA GLN A 127 -11.26 -0.06 25.09
C GLN A 127 -12.74 -0.05 25.48
N LYS A 128 -13.15 -0.94 26.38
CA LYS A 128 -14.53 -0.94 26.90
C LYS A 128 -14.82 0.29 27.76
N ILE A 129 -13.83 0.79 28.53
CA ILE A 129 -13.95 2.04 29.27
C ILE A 129 -14.06 3.24 28.32
N LEU A 130 -13.28 3.27 27.22
CA LEU A 130 -13.39 4.28 26.17
C LEU A 130 -14.78 4.27 25.53
N ALA A 131 -15.31 3.10 25.20
CA ALA A 131 -16.66 2.94 24.66
C ALA A 131 -17.75 3.47 25.63
N LEU A 132 -17.61 3.19 26.94
CA LEU A 132 -18.48 3.74 27.98
C LEU A 132 -18.39 5.27 28.09
N ALA A 133 -17.20 5.85 27.86
CA ALA A 133 -16.99 7.29 27.82
C ALA A 133 -17.45 7.95 26.50
N GLY A 134 -18.06 7.20 25.59
CA GLY A 134 -18.50 7.70 24.27
C GLY A 134 -17.35 7.97 23.29
N LYS A 135 -16.17 7.43 23.56
CA LYS A 135 -15.03 7.46 22.63
C LYS A 135 -15.15 6.25 21.70
N ASP A 136 -15.40 6.54 20.43
CA ASP A 136 -15.48 5.52 19.39
C ASP A 136 -14.07 5.20 18.87
N PRO A 137 -13.64 3.92 18.80
CA PRO A 137 -12.42 3.54 18.11
C PRO A 137 -12.31 4.11 16.69
N GLU A 138 -13.42 4.21 15.94
CA GLU A 138 -13.44 4.78 14.59
C GLU A 138 -13.08 6.28 14.59
N SER A 139 -13.30 6.99 15.71
CA SER A 139 -12.91 8.40 15.83
C SER A 139 -11.42 8.62 16.08
N ALA A 140 -10.66 7.56 16.40
CA ALA A 140 -9.19 7.63 16.46
C ALA A 140 -8.58 7.80 15.06
N PHE A 141 -9.27 7.29 14.05
CA PHE A 141 -8.81 7.23 12.67
C PHE A 141 -9.82 7.93 11.75
N PRO A 142 -9.94 9.27 11.79
CA PRO A 142 -10.91 10.02 11.01
C PRO A 142 -10.78 9.83 9.48
N GLU A 143 -9.63 9.38 9.00
CA GLU A 143 -9.39 9.03 7.60
C GLU A 143 -9.66 7.54 7.28
N GLY A 144 -10.18 6.76 8.23
CA GLY A 144 -10.40 5.31 8.09
C GLY A 144 -9.22 4.48 8.59
N LEU A 145 -9.36 3.16 8.60
CA LEU A 145 -8.40 2.25 9.25
C LEU A 145 -7.07 2.18 8.51
N TRP A 146 -7.06 2.56 7.24
CA TRP A 146 -5.83 2.75 6.50
C TRP A 146 -4.93 3.82 7.13
N GLN A 147 -5.49 4.84 7.80
CA GLN A 147 -4.70 5.82 8.56
C GLN A 147 -3.81 5.14 9.60
N PHE A 148 -4.30 4.12 10.29
CA PHE A 148 -3.49 3.34 11.22
C PHE A 148 -2.35 2.60 10.50
N TYR A 149 -2.63 1.95 9.36
CA TYR A 149 -1.56 1.29 8.59
C TYR A 149 -0.49 2.28 8.13
N LEU A 150 -0.89 3.48 7.71
CA LEU A 150 0.05 4.54 7.32
C LEU A 150 0.86 5.07 8.49
N GLU A 151 0.21 5.30 9.63
CA GLU A 151 0.85 5.89 10.79
C GLU A 151 1.71 4.87 11.55
N PHE A 152 1.35 3.59 11.59
CA PHE A 152 1.97 2.64 12.53
C PHE A 152 2.59 1.39 11.90
N ALA A 153 2.22 1.02 10.66
CA ALA A 153 2.66 -0.23 10.05
C ALA A 153 3.56 -0.05 8.81
N LEU A 154 3.49 1.09 8.13
CA LEU A 154 4.29 1.40 6.96
C LEU A 154 5.38 2.41 7.30
N ARG A 155 6.60 2.12 6.85
CA ARG A 155 7.72 3.06 6.91
C ARG A 155 8.15 3.42 5.51
N GLU A 156 8.53 4.67 5.35
CA GLU A 156 8.75 5.20 4.02
C GLU A 156 9.96 4.57 3.29
N ASP A 157 10.95 4.10 4.01
CA ASP A 157 12.13 3.45 3.44
C ASP A 157 11.80 2.12 2.73
N SER A 158 10.86 1.34 3.25
CA SER A 158 10.47 0.04 2.69
C SER A 158 9.17 0.09 1.87
N ALA A 159 8.24 0.97 2.24
CA ALA A 159 6.86 0.99 1.76
C ALA A 159 6.69 1.72 0.42
N ARG A 160 7.60 1.57 -0.54
CA ARG A 160 7.38 2.11 -1.90
C ARG A 160 7.18 0.99 -2.90
N HIS A 161 6.19 1.16 -3.77
CA HIS A 161 5.96 0.36 -4.95
C HIS A 161 6.42 1.11 -6.19
N THR A 162 6.61 0.43 -7.30
CA THR A 162 7.14 1.07 -8.50
C THR A 162 6.43 0.52 -9.73
N ASN A 163 6.11 1.39 -10.67
CA ASN A 163 5.57 1.01 -11.98
C ASN A 163 6.30 1.76 -13.10
N GLU A 164 6.16 1.26 -14.33
CA GLU A 164 6.79 1.81 -15.51
C GLU A 164 5.75 2.15 -16.59
N THR A 165 5.90 3.30 -17.23
CA THR A 165 5.15 3.68 -18.43
C THR A 165 6.07 3.87 -19.62
N THR A 166 5.61 3.47 -20.81
CA THR A 166 6.39 3.54 -22.06
C THR A 166 5.90 4.61 -23.02
N TYR A 167 4.72 5.21 -22.77
CA TYR A 167 4.03 6.03 -23.78
C TYR A 167 4.80 7.28 -24.20
N PHE A 168 5.55 7.91 -23.30
CA PHE A 168 6.28 9.13 -23.66
C PHE A 168 7.26 8.91 -24.83
N HIS A 169 7.99 7.79 -24.80
CA HIS A 169 8.93 7.43 -25.86
C HIS A 169 8.21 6.90 -27.10
N SER A 170 7.18 6.06 -26.94
CA SER A 170 6.43 5.56 -28.10
C SER A 170 5.67 6.67 -28.84
N ALA A 171 5.11 7.64 -28.11
CA ALA A 171 4.43 8.80 -28.68
C ALA A 171 5.41 9.72 -29.42
N SER A 172 6.66 9.84 -28.94
CA SER A 172 7.69 10.57 -29.65
C SER A 172 7.96 9.97 -31.03
N ALA A 173 7.94 8.64 -31.15
CA ALA A 173 8.02 7.96 -32.45
C ALA A 173 6.71 8.06 -33.25
N GLU A 174 5.55 7.93 -32.61
CA GLU A 174 4.23 8.00 -33.27
C GLU A 174 3.97 9.37 -33.92
N TYR A 175 4.34 10.45 -33.24
CA TYR A 175 4.11 11.82 -33.70
C TYR A 175 5.34 12.48 -34.33
N ASP A 176 6.43 11.73 -34.56
CA ASP A 176 7.70 12.23 -35.10
C ASP A 176 8.23 13.48 -34.34
N LEU A 177 8.23 13.39 -33.00
CA LEU A 177 8.62 14.51 -32.14
C LEU A 177 10.15 14.63 -32.11
N ASN A 178 10.68 15.75 -32.61
CA ASN A 178 12.11 16.07 -32.55
C ASN A 178 12.42 17.02 -31.39
N LEU A 179 12.19 16.53 -30.17
CA LEU A 179 12.31 17.34 -28.96
C LEU A 179 13.72 17.37 -28.41
N ALA A 180 14.23 18.58 -28.17
CA ALA A 180 15.46 18.77 -27.42
C ALA A 180 15.30 18.23 -25.97
N PRO A 181 16.38 17.73 -25.32
CA PRO A 181 16.32 17.22 -23.95
C PRO A 181 15.77 18.23 -22.93
N VAL A 182 15.97 19.53 -23.17
CA VAL A 182 15.39 20.63 -22.38
C VAL A 182 13.87 20.59 -22.43
N ASP A 183 13.27 20.43 -23.61
CA ASP A 183 11.83 20.43 -23.79
C ASP A 183 11.19 19.15 -23.27
N GLN A 184 11.90 18.01 -23.36
CA GLN A 184 11.46 16.76 -22.73
C GLN A 184 11.33 16.92 -21.20
N LEU A 185 12.36 17.44 -20.53
CA LEU A 185 12.30 17.68 -19.08
C LEU A 185 11.27 18.76 -18.72
N ALA A 186 11.18 19.84 -19.51
CA ALA A 186 10.18 20.87 -19.30
C ALA A 186 8.75 20.33 -19.40
N ALA A 187 8.48 19.38 -20.31
CA ALA A 187 7.18 18.77 -20.47
C ALA A 187 6.76 18.00 -19.21
N TRP A 188 7.68 17.23 -18.61
CA TRP A 188 7.44 16.55 -17.33
C TRP A 188 7.24 17.52 -16.17
N VAL A 189 8.00 18.61 -16.10
CA VAL A 189 7.80 19.64 -15.07
C VAL A 189 6.42 20.31 -15.21
N CYS A 190 5.99 20.62 -16.43
CA CYS A 190 4.67 21.20 -16.68
C CYS A 190 3.55 20.20 -16.30
N ALA A 191 3.71 18.92 -16.65
CA ALA A 191 2.76 17.86 -16.28
C ALA A 191 2.61 17.73 -14.76
N VAL A 192 3.73 17.66 -14.02
CA VAL A 192 3.70 17.61 -12.54
C VAL A 192 3.06 18.87 -11.96
N SER A 193 3.42 20.05 -12.46
CA SER A 193 2.84 21.32 -12.02
C SER A 193 1.32 21.33 -12.22
N GLN A 194 0.83 20.86 -13.36
CA GLN A 194 -0.58 20.84 -13.69
C GLN A 194 -1.34 19.82 -12.84
N VAL A 195 -0.75 18.65 -12.59
CA VAL A 195 -1.32 17.62 -11.71
C VAL A 195 -1.50 18.12 -10.29
N TYR A 196 -0.58 18.92 -9.73
CA TYR A 196 -0.77 19.50 -8.40
C TYR A 196 -2.07 20.29 -8.27
N PHE A 197 -2.45 21.07 -9.28
CA PHE A 197 -3.67 21.88 -9.27
C PHE A 197 -4.93 21.08 -9.59
N GLN A 198 -4.80 19.92 -10.24
CA GLN A 198 -5.92 19.05 -10.61
C GLN A 198 -6.08 17.84 -9.69
N TYR A 199 -5.18 17.65 -8.72
CA TYR A 199 -5.09 16.40 -7.96
C TYR A 199 -6.39 16.08 -7.19
N ASP A 200 -6.99 17.09 -6.54
CA ASP A 200 -8.26 16.92 -5.84
C ASP A 200 -9.43 16.57 -6.79
N ASP A 201 -9.42 17.11 -8.02
CA ASP A 201 -10.42 16.75 -9.05
C ASP A 201 -10.23 15.31 -9.56
N LEU A 202 -8.97 14.84 -9.64
CA LEU A 202 -8.68 13.45 -9.98
C LEU A 202 -9.12 12.50 -8.86
N LEU A 203 -8.83 12.83 -7.61
CA LEU A 203 -9.30 12.06 -6.45
C LEU A 203 -10.83 12.06 -6.34
N TYR A 204 -11.48 13.19 -6.64
CA TYR A 204 -12.93 13.26 -6.72
C TYR A 204 -13.47 12.28 -7.75
N ASN A 205 -12.87 12.19 -8.95
CA ASN A 205 -13.29 11.24 -9.96
C ASN A 205 -13.10 9.78 -9.49
N GLU A 206 -11.97 9.44 -8.89
CA GLU A 206 -11.74 8.09 -8.33
C GLU A 206 -12.79 7.72 -7.26
N TRP A 207 -13.00 8.60 -6.29
CA TRP A 207 -13.98 8.41 -5.23
C TRP A 207 -15.39 8.24 -5.81
N ARG A 208 -15.79 9.17 -6.68
CA ARG A 208 -17.11 9.21 -7.30
C ARG A 208 -17.39 7.95 -8.11
N GLU A 209 -16.42 7.50 -8.89
CA GLU A 209 -16.56 6.29 -9.70
C GLU A 209 -16.82 5.07 -8.83
N ARG A 210 -16.04 4.89 -7.77
CA ARG A 210 -16.20 3.75 -6.85
C ARG A 210 -17.54 3.78 -6.14
N VAL A 211 -17.94 4.94 -5.60
CA VAL A 211 -19.21 5.10 -4.88
C VAL A 211 -20.39 4.84 -5.79
N TYR A 212 -20.45 5.44 -6.99
CA TYR A 212 -21.57 5.20 -7.89
C TYR A 212 -21.67 3.75 -8.37
N LEU A 213 -20.55 3.12 -8.72
CA LEU A 213 -20.56 1.73 -9.15
C LEU A 213 -21.12 0.82 -8.05
N ASN A 214 -20.68 1.02 -6.80
CA ASN A 214 -21.18 0.26 -5.65
C ASN A 214 -22.67 0.53 -5.38
N LEU A 215 -23.12 1.80 -5.38
CA LEU A 215 -24.52 2.14 -5.16
C LEU A 215 -25.42 1.57 -6.28
N LEU A 216 -24.95 1.54 -7.52
CA LEU A 216 -25.69 0.93 -8.62
C LEU A 216 -25.81 -0.59 -8.48
N GLU A 217 -24.77 -1.28 -8.01
CA GLU A 217 -24.83 -2.72 -7.74
C GLU A 217 -25.85 -3.04 -6.64
N GLN A 218 -25.82 -2.28 -5.53
CA GLN A 218 -26.78 -2.43 -4.43
C GLN A 218 -28.22 -2.13 -4.87
N ALA A 219 -28.42 -1.05 -5.63
CA ALA A 219 -29.72 -0.67 -6.14
C ALA A 219 -30.29 -1.71 -7.12
N ALA A 220 -29.44 -2.25 -8.00
CA ALA A 220 -29.82 -3.32 -8.92
C ALA A 220 -30.16 -4.62 -8.17
N GLU A 221 -29.44 -4.95 -7.10
CA GLU A 221 -29.75 -6.10 -6.25
C GLU A 221 -31.08 -5.96 -5.52
N ALA A 222 -31.32 -4.80 -4.90
CA ALA A 222 -32.60 -4.49 -4.26
C ALA A 222 -33.77 -4.53 -5.25
N ALA A 223 -33.54 -4.14 -6.52
CA ALA A 223 -34.52 -4.22 -7.60
C ALA A 223 -34.63 -5.61 -8.26
N GLN A 224 -33.85 -6.60 -7.82
CA GLN A 224 -33.72 -7.94 -8.45
C GLN A 224 -33.28 -7.88 -9.93
N GLN A 225 -32.58 -6.80 -10.31
CA GLN A 225 -32.09 -6.53 -11.66
C GLN A 225 -30.59 -6.82 -11.83
N SER A 226 -29.89 -7.41 -10.85
CA SER A 226 -28.44 -7.71 -10.95
C SER A 226 -28.05 -8.59 -12.14
N ARG A 227 -29.02 -9.32 -12.73
CA ARG A 227 -28.81 -10.16 -13.92
C ARG A 227 -28.95 -9.40 -15.24
N VAL A 228 -29.51 -8.18 -15.22
CA VAL A 228 -29.64 -7.33 -16.41
C VAL A 228 -28.24 -6.94 -16.89
N LEU A 229 -28.02 -7.00 -18.20
CA LEU A 229 -26.71 -6.77 -18.82
C LEU A 229 -26.10 -5.42 -18.41
N ALA A 230 -26.93 -4.39 -18.24
CA ALA A 230 -26.52 -3.06 -17.81
C ALA A 230 -25.81 -3.03 -16.45
N PHE A 231 -26.18 -3.93 -15.52
CA PHE A 231 -25.66 -3.97 -14.15
C PHE A 231 -24.68 -5.12 -13.89
N ARG A 232 -24.32 -5.89 -14.92
CA ARG A 232 -23.35 -6.98 -14.78
C ARG A 232 -21.93 -6.44 -14.75
N GLN A 233 -21.17 -6.82 -13.71
CA GLN A 233 -19.72 -6.55 -13.60
C GLN A 233 -19.39 -5.06 -13.83
N LEU A 234 -20.11 -4.17 -13.12
CA LEU A 234 -20.03 -2.73 -13.33
C LEU A 234 -18.60 -2.18 -13.25
N PRO A 235 -17.77 -2.56 -12.24
CA PRO A 235 -16.37 -2.13 -12.18
C PRO A 235 -15.57 -2.52 -13.42
N GLN A 236 -15.68 -3.76 -13.91
CA GLN A 236 -14.96 -4.23 -15.10
C GLN A 236 -15.47 -3.55 -16.37
N ALA A 237 -16.78 -3.35 -16.49
CA ALA A 237 -17.40 -2.67 -17.62
C ALA A 237 -16.94 -1.21 -17.73
N TRP A 238 -16.79 -0.52 -16.60
CA TRP A 238 -16.22 0.82 -16.57
C TRP A 238 -14.71 0.82 -16.84
N ALA A 239 -13.94 -0.06 -16.19
CA ALA A 239 -12.48 -0.16 -16.40
C ALA A 239 -12.09 -0.33 -17.88
N THR A 240 -12.93 -1.03 -18.66
CA THR A 240 -12.72 -1.23 -20.11
C THR A 240 -12.90 0.05 -20.94
N GLN A 241 -13.70 1.01 -20.46
CA GLN A 241 -14.04 2.25 -21.16
C GLN A 241 -13.44 3.51 -20.52
N ARG A 242 -12.84 3.37 -19.34
CA ARG A 242 -12.25 4.45 -18.57
C ARG A 242 -11.14 5.11 -19.40
N PRO A 243 -11.23 6.41 -19.69
CA PRO A 243 -10.17 7.11 -20.39
C PRO A 243 -8.98 7.36 -19.46
N TYR A 244 -7.76 7.15 -19.96
CA TYR A 244 -6.50 7.57 -19.32
C TYR A 244 -5.83 8.76 -20.03
N ARG A 245 -6.46 9.25 -21.11
CA ARG A 245 -6.08 10.44 -21.85
C ARG A 245 -7.33 11.15 -22.37
N ARG A 246 -7.17 12.43 -22.73
CA ARG A 246 -8.21 13.18 -23.45
C ARG A 246 -8.36 12.62 -24.86
N GLY A 247 -9.60 12.34 -25.26
CA GLY A 247 -9.92 11.94 -26.62
C GLY A 247 -9.98 13.14 -27.57
N HIS A 248 -10.09 12.88 -28.87
CA HIS A 248 -10.33 13.92 -29.88
C HIS A 248 -11.68 14.66 -29.68
N ASP A 249 -12.59 14.06 -28.90
CA ASP A 249 -13.88 14.63 -28.51
C ASP A 249 -13.80 15.49 -27.22
N ALA A 250 -12.61 15.77 -26.71
CA ALA A 250 -12.41 16.70 -25.60
C ALA A 250 -12.59 18.15 -26.07
N ALA A 251 -13.23 18.99 -25.25
CA ALA A 251 -13.30 20.42 -25.58
C ALA A 251 -11.93 21.10 -25.41
N PRO A 252 -11.63 22.20 -26.13
CA PRO A 252 -10.31 22.84 -26.10
C PRO A 252 -9.83 23.25 -24.70
N ASP A 253 -10.76 23.65 -23.83
CA ASP A 253 -10.52 24.08 -22.45
C ASP A 253 -10.82 22.97 -21.42
N GLU A 254 -11.20 21.77 -21.86
CA GLU A 254 -11.49 20.64 -20.99
C GLU A 254 -10.19 19.99 -20.52
N ASN A 255 -9.93 20.04 -19.21
CA ASN A 255 -8.84 19.29 -18.60
C ASN A 255 -9.18 17.80 -18.49
N TYR A 256 -8.17 16.96 -18.25
CA TYR A 256 -8.37 15.50 -18.22
C TYR A 256 -9.37 15.06 -17.13
N ALA A 257 -9.35 15.68 -15.95
CA ALA A 257 -10.28 15.34 -14.89
C ALA A 257 -11.75 15.62 -15.30
N ALA A 258 -12.01 16.77 -15.92
CA ALA A 258 -13.33 17.11 -16.45
C ALA A 258 -13.76 16.15 -17.57
N TYR A 259 -12.86 15.83 -18.50
CA TYR A 259 -13.09 14.86 -19.56
C TYR A 259 -13.49 13.49 -19.01
N ARG A 260 -12.71 12.94 -18.08
CA ARG A 260 -13.00 11.64 -17.44
C ARG A 260 -14.34 11.64 -16.74
N ARG A 261 -14.69 12.73 -16.04
CA ARG A 261 -15.98 12.90 -15.36
C ARG A 261 -17.15 12.86 -16.36
N ARG A 262 -17.07 13.60 -17.46
CA ARG A 262 -18.09 13.60 -18.53
C ARG A 262 -18.26 12.22 -19.17
N ARG A 263 -17.16 11.49 -19.41
CA ARG A 263 -17.21 10.12 -19.94
C ARG A 263 -17.89 9.16 -18.95
N PHE A 264 -17.63 9.32 -17.65
CA PHE A 264 -18.30 8.53 -16.62
C PHE A 264 -19.79 8.89 -16.48
N ASP A 265 -20.16 10.16 -16.58
CA ASP A 265 -21.57 10.59 -16.57
C ASP A 265 -22.37 9.92 -17.68
N LYS A 266 -21.79 9.85 -18.89
CA LYS A 266 -22.39 9.12 -20.01
C LYS A 266 -22.52 7.62 -19.72
N PHE A 267 -21.54 7.01 -19.06
CA PHE A 267 -21.60 5.61 -18.64
C PHE A 267 -22.69 5.35 -17.59
N LEU A 268 -22.89 6.29 -16.66
CA LEU A 268 -23.87 6.22 -15.59
C LEU A 268 -25.30 6.44 -16.06
N GLN A 269 -25.52 7.41 -16.96
CA GLN A 269 -26.87 7.83 -17.37
C GLN A 269 -27.73 6.66 -17.84
N ASN A 270 -27.20 5.84 -18.76
CA ASN A 270 -27.90 4.67 -19.30
C ASN A 270 -28.30 3.64 -18.24
N ARG A 271 -27.56 3.59 -17.12
CA ARG A 271 -27.79 2.64 -16.02
C ARG A 271 -28.76 3.18 -15.00
N LEU A 272 -28.65 4.47 -14.67
CA LEU A 272 -29.61 5.15 -13.81
C LEU A 272 -31.02 5.15 -14.42
N ASP A 273 -31.12 5.30 -15.75
CA ASP A 273 -32.41 5.27 -16.45
C ASP A 273 -33.01 3.85 -16.55
N ALA A 274 -32.20 2.80 -16.37
CA ALA A 274 -32.67 1.42 -16.32
C ALA A 274 -33.18 1.00 -14.93
N LEU A 275 -32.88 1.77 -13.87
CA LEU A 275 -33.37 1.53 -12.52
C LEU A 275 -34.81 2.05 -12.35
N PRO A 276 -35.64 1.41 -11.51
CA PRO A 276 -36.91 1.99 -11.12
C PRO A 276 -36.70 3.29 -10.35
N VAL A 277 -37.70 4.20 -10.42
CA VAL A 277 -37.60 5.57 -9.88
C VAL A 277 -37.21 5.60 -8.40
N ALA A 278 -37.76 4.69 -7.59
CA ALA A 278 -37.44 4.60 -6.16
C ALA A 278 -35.96 4.32 -5.90
N GLN A 279 -35.38 3.35 -6.62
CA GLN A 279 -33.96 3.01 -6.51
C GLN A 279 -33.06 4.11 -7.09
N LYS A 280 -33.49 4.76 -8.18
CA LYS A 280 -32.77 5.92 -8.72
C LYS A 280 -32.68 7.07 -7.71
N ASN A 281 -33.79 7.41 -7.06
CA ASN A 281 -33.82 8.44 -6.01
C ASN A 281 -32.94 8.05 -4.82
N TRP A 282 -33.02 6.79 -4.39
CA TRP A 282 -32.18 6.27 -3.30
C TRP A 282 -30.68 6.40 -3.62
N VAL A 283 -30.25 6.06 -4.85
CA VAL A 283 -28.84 6.23 -5.28
C VAL A 283 -28.43 7.71 -5.20
N GLN A 284 -29.29 8.62 -5.66
CA GLN A 284 -29.00 10.07 -5.67
C GLN A 284 -28.89 10.65 -4.25
N GLU A 285 -29.84 10.31 -3.37
CA GLU A 285 -29.87 10.76 -1.98
C GLU A 285 -28.68 10.20 -1.19
N THR A 286 -28.40 8.90 -1.35
CA THR A 286 -27.28 8.24 -0.67
C THR A 286 -25.94 8.79 -1.16
N TYR A 287 -25.78 9.01 -2.47
CA TYR A 287 -24.58 9.64 -3.01
C TYR A 287 -24.36 11.04 -2.44
N ALA A 288 -25.41 11.88 -2.37
CA ALA A 288 -25.31 13.22 -1.82
C ALA A 288 -24.87 13.21 -0.34
N ALA A 289 -25.45 12.32 0.46
CA ALA A 289 -25.06 12.15 1.87
C ALA A 289 -23.59 11.69 2.00
N ARG A 290 -23.15 10.71 1.20
CA ARG A 290 -21.76 10.23 1.21
C ARG A 290 -20.78 11.27 0.71
N LEU A 291 -21.16 12.10 -0.26
CA LEU A 291 -20.33 13.19 -0.78
C LEU A 291 -19.96 14.18 0.33
N GLU A 292 -20.94 14.60 1.12
CA GLU A 292 -20.75 15.53 2.23
C GLU A 292 -19.92 14.91 3.37
N GLN A 293 -20.13 13.61 3.64
CA GLN A 293 -19.49 12.94 4.77
C GLN A 293 -18.08 12.42 4.47
N GLU A 294 -17.82 11.89 3.27
CA GLU A 294 -16.65 11.05 3.00
C GLU A 294 -15.57 11.72 2.14
N LEU A 295 -15.93 12.60 1.20
CA LEU A 295 -15.01 13.07 0.16
C LEU A 295 -13.81 13.83 0.74
N GLU A 296 -14.04 14.75 1.69
CA GLU A 296 -12.95 15.56 2.24
C GLU A 296 -11.92 14.68 2.98
N ALA A 297 -12.38 13.71 3.78
CA ALA A 297 -11.52 12.74 4.45
C ALA A 297 -10.73 11.91 3.44
N TYR A 298 -11.40 11.38 2.40
CA TYR A 298 -10.75 10.64 1.33
C TYR A 298 -9.67 11.48 0.63
N GLN A 299 -9.98 12.73 0.28
CA GLN A 299 -9.01 13.57 -0.40
C GLN A 299 -7.83 13.92 0.50
N ARG A 300 -8.04 14.19 1.80
CA ARG A 300 -6.94 14.45 2.76
C ARG A 300 -6.03 13.23 2.91
N GLN A 301 -6.63 12.05 3.02
CA GLN A 301 -5.91 10.78 3.08
C GLN A 301 -5.05 10.54 1.84
N MET A 302 -5.57 10.83 0.65
CA MET A 302 -4.93 10.48 -0.63
C MET A 302 -4.03 11.56 -1.22
N THR A 303 -4.00 12.77 -0.63
CA THR A 303 -3.29 13.90 -1.24
C THR A 303 -1.78 13.72 -1.28
N ILE A 304 -1.16 14.11 -2.39
CA ILE A 304 0.31 14.19 -2.52
C ILE A 304 0.86 15.54 -2.08
N LEU A 305 -0.01 16.52 -1.80
CA LEU A 305 0.38 17.84 -1.30
C LEU A 305 0.64 17.77 0.21
N ALA A 306 1.57 16.90 0.59
CA ALA A 306 2.03 16.73 1.95
C ALA A 306 3.49 16.23 1.94
N THR A 307 4.22 16.53 3.00
CA THR A 307 5.54 15.96 3.31
C THR A 307 5.41 15.04 4.50
N LEU A 308 6.35 14.11 4.64
CA LEU A 308 6.46 13.31 5.85
C LEU A 308 7.34 14.00 6.90
N ASP A 309 6.94 13.85 8.16
CA ASP A 309 7.77 14.13 9.32
C ASP A 309 7.91 12.84 10.14
N PRO A 310 9.09 12.20 10.07
CA PRO A 310 9.30 10.92 10.71
C PRO A 310 9.40 11.08 12.22
N ASP A 311 8.64 10.26 12.92
CA ASP A 311 8.73 10.02 14.35
C ASP A 311 9.29 8.59 14.56
N ARG A 312 9.72 8.29 15.78
CA ARG A 312 10.28 6.97 16.12
C ARG A 312 9.32 5.83 15.81
N TYR A 313 8.02 6.04 16.01
CA TYR A 313 6.99 5.01 15.86
C TYR A 313 5.93 5.34 14.81
N ARG A 314 5.99 6.50 14.15
CA ARG A 314 5.02 6.85 13.10
C ARG A 314 5.54 7.78 12.03
N GLU A 315 4.80 7.87 10.93
CA GLU A 315 4.96 8.93 9.94
C GLU A 315 3.85 9.96 10.09
N ASN A 316 4.22 11.22 10.34
CA ASN A 316 3.25 12.30 10.35
C ASN A 316 3.18 12.92 8.96
N ARG A 317 1.99 12.96 8.36
CA ARG A 317 1.75 13.70 7.11
C ARG A 317 1.48 15.16 7.43
N LEU A 318 2.37 16.04 6.98
CA LEU A 318 2.21 17.48 7.11
C LEU A 318 1.72 18.06 5.78
N ALA A 319 0.54 18.67 5.79
CA ALA A 319 -0.04 19.30 4.60
C ALA A 319 0.88 20.42 4.06
N LEU A 320 1.06 20.43 2.74
CA LEU A 320 1.81 21.46 2.03
C LEU A 320 0.83 22.35 1.25
N PRO A 321 0.74 23.65 1.54
CA PRO A 321 -0.08 24.55 0.75
C PRO A 321 0.56 24.77 -0.64
N LEU A 322 -0.26 24.86 -1.69
CA LEU A 322 0.20 24.94 -3.09
C LEU A 322 1.24 26.04 -3.33
N TRP A 323 1.14 27.17 -2.64
CA TRP A 323 2.07 28.29 -2.80
C TRP A 323 3.47 28.02 -2.25
N GLN A 324 3.62 27.07 -1.31
CA GLN A 324 4.93 26.60 -0.83
C GLN A 324 5.47 25.44 -1.67
N THR A 325 4.59 24.70 -2.34
CA THR A 325 4.94 23.50 -3.09
C THR A 325 5.96 23.78 -4.20
N ARG A 326 6.94 22.89 -4.29
CA ARG A 326 8.00 22.88 -5.28
C ARG A 326 7.95 21.61 -6.13
N ILE A 327 8.61 21.66 -7.27
CA ILE A 327 8.97 20.50 -8.09
C ILE A 327 10.47 20.32 -7.94
N GLY A 328 10.89 19.17 -7.44
CA GLY A 328 12.31 18.87 -7.30
C GLY A 328 12.86 18.23 -8.56
N LEU A 329 13.98 18.73 -9.05
CA LEU A 329 14.71 18.18 -10.18
C LEU A 329 16.06 17.68 -9.71
N ILE A 330 16.39 16.45 -10.07
CA ILE A 330 17.71 15.87 -9.86
C ILE A 330 18.37 15.76 -11.23
N PHE A 331 19.41 16.57 -11.44
CA PHE A 331 20.15 16.58 -12.68
C PHE A 331 21.63 16.48 -12.33
N GLN A 332 22.30 15.43 -12.82
CA GLN A 332 23.73 15.22 -12.59
C GLN A 332 24.11 15.28 -11.09
N ASP A 333 23.40 14.49 -10.27
CA ASP A 333 23.53 14.41 -8.80
C ASP A 333 23.24 15.70 -8.01
N CYS A 334 22.78 16.76 -8.67
CA CYS A 334 22.46 18.06 -8.08
C CYS A 334 20.95 18.27 -8.00
N TYR A 335 20.49 18.93 -6.93
CA TYR A 335 19.07 19.24 -6.72
C TYR A 335 18.75 20.68 -7.13
N TYR A 336 17.64 20.84 -7.83
CA TYR A 336 17.04 22.13 -8.18
C TYR A 336 15.57 22.15 -7.79
N LEU A 337 15.08 23.28 -7.28
CA LEU A 337 13.69 23.47 -6.89
C LEU A 337 13.04 24.53 -7.77
N LEU A 338 11.98 24.14 -8.48
CA LEU A 338 11.12 25.06 -9.21
C LEU A 338 9.83 25.28 -8.42
N PRO A 339 9.27 26.51 -8.38
CA PRO A 339 7.96 26.72 -7.77
C PRO A 339 6.87 26.00 -8.57
N ALA A 340 5.90 25.41 -7.87
CA ALA A 340 4.71 24.85 -8.52
C ALA A 340 3.74 25.94 -9.00
N CYS A 341 3.71 27.08 -8.29
CA CYS A 341 2.85 28.21 -8.63
C CYS A 341 3.60 29.28 -9.43
N HIS A 342 2.85 30.12 -10.13
CA HIS A 342 3.37 31.32 -10.77
C HIS A 342 3.87 32.29 -9.70
N THR A 343 5.13 32.69 -9.82
CA THR A 343 5.78 33.66 -8.96
C THR A 343 6.32 34.85 -9.74
N ASP A 344 6.55 35.96 -9.05
CA ASP A 344 7.33 37.08 -9.58
C ASP A 344 8.84 36.73 -9.68
N ALA A 345 9.65 37.71 -10.07
CA ALA A 345 11.10 37.58 -10.17
C ALA A 345 11.81 37.35 -8.82
N LEU A 346 11.16 37.67 -7.70
CA LEU A 346 11.66 37.44 -6.34
C LEU A 346 11.21 36.09 -5.76
N GLY A 347 10.41 35.32 -6.51
CA GLY A 347 9.85 34.05 -6.06
C GLY A 347 8.61 34.18 -5.17
N GLN A 348 7.97 35.35 -5.14
CA GLN A 348 6.73 35.58 -4.40
C GLN A 348 5.51 35.11 -5.21
N PRO A 349 4.55 34.38 -4.62
CA PRO A 349 3.36 33.90 -5.33
C PRO A 349 2.51 35.03 -5.90
N LEU A 350 1.92 34.79 -7.07
CA LEU A 350 0.99 35.71 -7.72
C LEU A 350 -0.47 35.25 -7.53
N LEU A 351 -1.34 36.21 -7.22
CA LEU A 351 -2.80 36.06 -7.13
C LEU A 351 -3.47 36.58 -8.40
N PHE A 352 -4.38 35.80 -8.96
CA PHE A 352 -5.14 36.17 -10.15
C PHE A 352 -6.62 36.25 -9.82
N GLU A 353 -7.35 37.17 -10.46
CA GLU A 353 -8.79 37.34 -10.20
C GLU A 353 -9.61 36.14 -10.70
N THR A 354 -9.17 35.52 -11.80
CA THR A 354 -9.89 34.43 -12.44
C THR A 354 -9.08 33.13 -12.48
N ARG A 355 -9.78 32.04 -12.81
CA ARG A 355 -9.16 30.72 -13.08
C ARG A 355 -8.43 30.65 -14.42
N LEU A 356 -8.42 31.73 -15.20
CA LEU A 356 -7.58 31.89 -16.37
C LEU A 356 -6.47 32.87 -16.00
N ALA A 357 -5.22 32.53 -16.27
CA ALA A 357 -4.11 33.41 -15.98
C ALA A 357 -4.20 34.63 -16.91
N ASP A 358 -4.54 35.78 -16.37
CA ASP A 358 -4.35 37.06 -17.05
C ASP A 358 -2.91 37.55 -16.84
N ALA A 359 -2.52 38.64 -17.53
CA ALA A 359 -1.16 39.15 -17.44
C ALA A 359 -0.86 39.92 -16.13
N ASN A 360 -1.86 40.17 -15.27
CA ASN A 360 -1.79 41.17 -14.20
C ASN A 360 -1.96 40.55 -12.80
N GLY A 361 -1.16 39.52 -12.48
CA GLY A 361 -1.16 38.90 -11.16
C GLY A 361 -0.73 39.87 -10.05
N GLN A 362 -1.46 39.89 -8.94
CA GLN A 362 -1.12 40.66 -7.74
C GLN A 362 -0.11 39.88 -6.88
N VAL A 363 1.02 40.50 -6.53
CA VAL A 363 2.04 39.86 -5.68
C VAL A 363 1.50 39.66 -4.26
N LEU A 364 1.65 38.43 -3.75
CA LEU A 364 1.38 38.07 -2.36
C LEU A 364 2.65 38.07 -1.53
N GLN A 365 2.54 38.43 -0.25
CA GLN A 365 3.66 38.44 0.67
C GLN A 365 3.67 37.18 1.53
N THR A 366 4.83 36.89 2.12
CA THR A 366 4.97 35.82 3.11
C THR A 366 5.52 36.40 4.41
N SER A 367 4.88 36.05 5.53
CA SER A 367 5.32 36.48 6.85
C SER A 367 6.62 35.77 7.23
N LEU A 368 7.34 36.29 8.23
CA LEU A 368 8.52 35.61 8.81
C LEU A 368 8.17 34.23 9.39
N LYS A 369 6.90 33.98 9.72
CA LYS A 369 6.38 32.70 10.21
C LYS A 369 5.94 31.77 9.07
N GLY A 370 6.06 32.20 7.82
CA GLY A 370 5.64 31.43 6.64
C GLY A 370 4.13 31.46 6.39
N GLU A 371 3.43 32.51 6.81
CA GLU A 371 2.01 32.70 6.50
C GLU A 371 1.85 33.51 5.21
N LEU A 372 0.82 33.20 4.41
CA LEU A 372 0.51 33.94 3.19
C LEU A 372 -0.25 35.21 3.54
N LEU A 373 0.20 36.36 3.03
CA LEU A 373 -0.36 37.66 3.30
C LEU A 373 -0.77 38.38 2.00
N ASP A 374 -1.82 39.19 2.07
CA ASP A 374 -2.10 40.15 1.00
C ASP A 374 -1.13 41.35 1.04
N GLN A 375 -1.24 42.27 0.08
CA GLN A 375 -0.39 43.46 0.03
C GLN A 375 -0.57 44.42 1.22
N ALA A 376 -1.66 44.30 1.97
CA ALA A 376 -1.92 45.07 3.18
C ALA A 376 -1.45 44.33 4.46
N GLY A 377 -0.81 43.17 4.32
CA GLY A 377 -0.32 42.35 5.43
C GLY A 377 -1.41 41.52 6.12
N ARG A 378 -2.58 41.33 5.50
CA ARG A 378 -3.68 40.53 6.07
C ARG A 378 -3.49 39.05 5.76
N PRO A 379 -3.76 38.14 6.72
CA PRO A 379 -3.58 36.71 6.52
C PRO A 379 -4.57 36.11 5.53
N LEU A 380 -4.05 35.28 4.64
CA LEU A 380 -4.78 34.55 3.61
C LEU A 380 -4.64 33.04 3.85
N GLN A 381 -5.66 32.30 3.43
CA GLN A 381 -5.64 30.85 3.36
C GLN A 381 -5.83 30.39 1.92
N THR A 382 -5.36 29.17 1.65
CA THR A 382 -5.48 28.55 0.33
C THR A 382 -6.05 27.16 0.46
N ASP A 383 -6.99 26.82 -0.40
CA ASP A 383 -7.37 25.41 -0.59
C ASP A 383 -6.40 24.71 -1.56
N ARG A 384 -6.55 23.38 -1.67
CA ARG A 384 -5.72 22.54 -2.55
C ARG A 384 -6.06 22.67 -4.04
N THR A 385 -7.10 23.42 -4.39
CA THR A 385 -7.43 23.77 -5.78
C THR A 385 -6.83 25.11 -6.20
N GLY A 386 -6.10 25.77 -5.29
CA GLY A 386 -5.45 27.05 -5.51
C GLY A 386 -6.35 28.25 -5.25
N ARG A 387 -7.57 28.08 -4.69
CA ARG A 387 -8.39 29.23 -4.30
C ARG A 387 -7.77 29.90 -3.10
N VAL A 388 -7.73 31.23 -3.13
CA VAL A 388 -7.23 32.06 -2.04
C VAL A 388 -8.39 32.81 -1.40
N TYR A 389 -8.49 32.77 -0.08
CA TYR A 389 -9.55 33.43 0.67
C TYR A 389 -9.02 34.09 1.94
N GLU A 390 -9.75 35.08 2.43
CA GLU A 390 -9.44 35.76 3.69
C GLU A 390 -9.57 34.79 4.85
N ALA A 391 -8.58 34.76 5.75
CA ALA A 391 -8.63 33.91 6.94
C ALA A 391 -9.82 34.29 7.85
N GLU A 392 -10.17 35.58 7.90
CA GLU A 392 -11.35 36.09 8.58
C GLU A 392 -12.49 36.28 7.58
N GLY A 393 -13.61 35.57 7.77
CA GLY A 393 -14.82 35.72 6.95
C GLY A 393 -14.87 34.91 5.65
N GLY A 394 -13.78 34.25 5.23
CA GLY A 394 -13.79 33.24 4.15
C GLY A 394 -14.06 33.78 2.75
N ARG A 395 -14.01 35.10 2.55
CA ARG A 395 -14.26 35.72 1.24
C ARG A 395 -13.15 35.35 0.26
N THR A 396 -13.53 34.82 -0.91
CA THR A 396 -12.58 34.53 -1.99
C THR A 396 -11.93 35.80 -2.53
N ARG A 397 -10.59 35.78 -2.63
CA ARG A 397 -9.76 36.88 -3.14
C ARG A 397 -9.25 36.63 -4.55
N GLY A 398 -9.10 35.38 -4.94
CA GLY A 398 -8.63 34.99 -6.27
C GLY A 398 -8.09 33.57 -6.30
N TYR A 399 -7.20 33.30 -7.26
CA TYR A 399 -6.67 31.98 -7.55
C TYR A 399 -5.16 32.03 -7.76
N LEU A 400 -4.47 31.02 -7.26
CA LEU A 400 -3.11 30.68 -7.66
C LEU A 400 -3.15 29.96 -9.01
N HIS A 401 -2.08 30.10 -9.79
CA HIS A 401 -1.92 29.42 -11.07
C HIS A 401 -0.64 28.59 -11.12
N PRO A 402 -0.59 27.53 -11.96
CA PRO A 402 0.65 26.81 -12.25
C PRO A 402 1.76 27.75 -12.76
N ILE A 403 3.01 27.38 -12.54
CA ILE A 403 4.14 28.09 -13.15
C ILE A 403 3.96 28.13 -14.69
N PRO A 404 4.14 29.29 -15.36
CA PRO A 404 3.99 29.38 -16.81
C PRO A 404 5.00 28.49 -17.53
N PHE A 405 4.57 27.80 -18.59
CA PHE A 405 5.42 26.87 -19.32
C PHE A 405 6.68 27.54 -19.90
N GLN A 406 6.61 28.82 -20.29
CA GLN A 406 7.79 29.55 -20.75
C GLN A 406 8.82 29.67 -19.64
N ALA A 407 8.40 30.00 -18.41
CA ALA A 407 9.29 30.08 -17.27
C ALA A 407 9.93 28.72 -16.95
N VAL A 408 9.15 27.63 -17.03
CA VAL A 408 9.66 26.26 -16.89
C VAL A 408 10.75 25.97 -17.92
N ARG A 409 10.47 26.16 -19.22
CA ARG A 409 11.43 25.93 -20.31
C ARG A 409 12.72 26.74 -20.10
N ARG A 410 12.61 28.02 -19.72
CA ARG A 410 13.77 28.89 -19.44
C ARG A 410 14.59 28.41 -18.24
N HIS A 411 13.96 28.00 -17.15
CA HIS A 411 14.65 27.45 -15.98
C HIS A 411 15.36 26.13 -16.29
N VAL A 412 14.70 25.23 -17.02
CA VAL A 412 15.32 23.96 -17.43
C VAL A 412 16.50 24.23 -18.37
N ALA A 413 16.35 25.13 -19.35
CA ALA A 413 17.44 25.53 -20.23
C ALA A 413 18.66 26.08 -19.44
N ALA A 414 18.42 26.90 -18.40
CA ALA A 414 19.47 27.41 -17.52
C ALA A 414 20.20 26.30 -16.75
N ILE A 415 19.48 25.27 -16.28
CA ILE A 415 20.10 24.09 -15.65
C ILE A 415 21.03 23.36 -16.64
N PHE A 416 20.56 23.09 -17.86
CA PHE A 416 21.37 22.43 -18.89
C PHE A 416 22.61 23.27 -19.27
N GLN A 417 22.45 24.59 -19.42
CA GLN A 417 23.55 25.49 -19.75
C GLN A 417 24.61 25.50 -18.62
N HIS A 418 24.17 25.55 -17.37
CA HIS A 418 25.06 25.55 -16.20
C HIS A 418 25.98 24.32 -16.15
N HIS A 419 25.48 23.15 -16.57
CA HIS A 419 26.27 21.92 -16.63
C HIS A 419 27.06 21.72 -17.94
N ARG A 420 26.80 22.50 -18.99
CA ARG A 420 27.56 22.47 -20.25
C ARG A 420 28.83 23.31 -20.22
N VAL A 421 28.82 24.44 -19.51
CA VAL A 421 29.86 25.48 -19.62
C VAL A 421 31.04 25.28 -18.64
N ASN A 422 30.91 24.44 -17.61
CA ASN A 422 31.86 24.40 -16.49
C ASN A 422 32.63 23.07 -16.37
N GLY A 423 33.79 22.97 -17.04
CA GLY A 423 34.78 21.90 -16.80
C GLY A 423 35.53 22.00 -15.46
N SER A 424 35.39 23.10 -14.70
CA SER A 424 36.15 23.37 -13.47
C SER A 424 35.33 23.89 -12.28
N SER A 425 34.00 24.02 -12.40
CA SER A 425 33.12 24.54 -11.32
C SER A 425 31.75 23.85 -11.32
N ARG A 426 31.72 22.54 -11.52
CA ARG A 426 30.49 21.75 -11.32
C ARG A 426 30.08 21.87 -9.84
N PRO A 427 28.81 22.16 -9.53
CA PRO A 427 28.34 22.15 -8.15
C PRO A 427 28.64 20.78 -7.53
N PRO A 428 29.04 20.73 -6.25
CA PRO A 428 29.31 19.46 -5.59
C PRO A 428 28.05 18.61 -5.59
N ALA A 429 28.20 17.32 -5.86
CA ALA A 429 27.11 16.37 -5.78
C ALA A 429 26.49 16.40 -4.38
N ALA A 430 25.17 16.39 -4.30
CA ALA A 430 24.47 16.27 -3.02
C ALA A 430 24.84 14.95 -2.33
N GLN A 431 25.02 14.98 -1.01
CA GLN A 431 25.43 13.80 -0.23
C GLN A 431 24.51 13.53 0.96
N LEU A 432 23.92 14.58 1.54
CA LEU A 432 23.03 14.47 2.69
C LEU A 432 21.78 13.64 2.39
N ASP A 433 21.25 13.74 1.17
CA ASP A 433 20.14 12.91 0.68
C ASP A 433 20.44 11.42 0.82
N ARG A 434 21.61 10.99 0.34
CA ARG A 434 22.06 9.60 0.44
C ARG A 434 22.30 9.18 1.88
N GLN A 435 22.94 10.03 2.70
CA GLN A 435 23.16 9.73 4.12
C GLN A 435 21.85 9.50 4.85
N LEU A 436 20.84 10.35 4.63
CA LEU A 436 19.53 10.21 5.27
C LEU A 436 18.79 8.96 4.79
N ILE A 437 18.79 8.65 3.49
CA ILE A 437 18.12 7.45 2.97
C ILE A 437 18.68 6.13 3.54
N CYS A 438 19.96 6.11 3.93
CA CYS A 438 20.60 4.92 4.51
C CYS A 438 20.27 4.68 5.99
N ILE A 439 19.69 5.67 6.68
CA ILE A 439 19.36 5.61 8.10
C ILE A 439 17.93 5.05 8.26
N ARG A 440 17.75 4.08 9.16
CA ARG A 440 16.42 3.51 9.48
C ARG A 440 15.42 4.62 9.74
N ARG A 441 14.20 4.46 9.24
CA ARG A 441 13.16 5.48 9.38
C ARG A 441 12.88 5.87 10.85
N ASN A 442 12.93 4.92 11.78
CA ASN A 442 12.74 5.17 13.23
C ASN A 442 13.89 5.98 13.90
N GLU A 443 15.06 6.11 13.26
CA GLU A 443 16.18 6.93 13.73
C GLU A 443 16.24 8.29 13.02
N GLN A 444 15.34 8.57 12.06
CA GLN A 444 15.37 9.82 11.27
C GLN A 444 15.16 11.07 12.11
N GLU A 445 14.29 11.01 13.12
CA GLU A 445 14.07 12.15 14.02
C GLU A 445 15.39 12.55 14.70
N ARG A 446 16.10 11.55 15.23
CA ARG A 446 17.42 11.73 15.85
C ARG A 446 18.46 12.19 14.84
N ALA A 447 18.49 11.60 13.64
CA ALA A 447 19.40 11.96 12.57
C ALA A 447 19.24 13.43 12.18
N ARG A 448 18.02 13.88 11.95
CA ARG A 448 17.72 15.26 11.53
C ARG A 448 18.05 16.27 12.63
N LYS A 449 17.83 15.92 13.89
CA LYS A 449 18.27 16.72 15.05
C LYS A 449 19.79 16.81 15.18
N ALA A 450 20.52 15.82 14.68
CA ALA A 450 21.99 15.79 14.69
C ALA A 450 22.63 16.67 13.60
N ILE A 451 21.86 17.17 12.63
CA ILE A 451 22.37 18.06 11.57
C ILE A 451 22.69 19.43 12.18
N GLN A 452 23.98 19.77 12.23
CA GLN A 452 24.45 21.00 12.86
C GLN A 452 24.50 22.16 11.85
N ASN A 453 24.84 21.85 10.60
CA ASN A 453 24.98 22.84 9.54
C ASN A 453 23.64 23.59 9.30
N PRO A 454 23.56 24.92 9.56
CA PRO A 454 22.33 25.69 9.36
C PRO A 454 21.85 25.73 7.91
N LEU A 455 22.78 25.79 6.95
CA LEU A 455 22.44 25.77 5.52
C LEU A 455 21.83 24.42 5.13
N ALA A 456 22.42 23.31 5.60
CA ALA A 456 21.88 21.97 5.35
C ALA A 456 20.45 21.82 5.91
N ARG A 457 20.17 22.37 7.11
CA ARG A 457 18.81 22.38 7.69
C ARG A 457 17.83 23.21 6.85
N GLN A 458 18.26 24.37 6.34
CA GLN A 458 17.43 25.21 5.46
C GLN A 458 17.16 24.52 4.12
N GLU A 459 18.17 23.91 3.51
CA GLU A 459 18.03 23.17 2.25
C GLU A 459 17.15 21.92 2.42
N LEU A 460 17.24 21.23 3.55
CA LEU A 460 16.35 20.12 3.90
C LEU A 460 14.90 20.57 4.02
N ALA A 461 14.66 21.70 4.70
CA ALA A 461 13.32 22.28 4.82
C ALA A 461 12.76 22.68 3.43
N ALA A 462 13.60 23.23 2.55
CA ALA A 462 13.19 23.55 1.19
C ALA A 462 12.89 22.30 0.36
N LEU A 463 13.69 21.24 0.50
CA LEU A 463 13.47 19.97 -0.19
C LEU A 463 12.19 19.26 0.27
N LYS A 464 11.81 19.36 1.55
CA LYS A 464 10.51 18.88 2.07
C LYS A 464 9.31 19.50 1.34
N CYS A 465 9.45 20.70 0.79
CA CYS A 465 8.39 21.34 0.01
C CYS A 465 8.21 20.73 -1.40
N ALA A 466 9.01 19.74 -1.81
CA ALA A 466 8.91 19.07 -3.11
C ALA A 466 8.33 17.65 -2.98
N PRO A 467 7.00 17.45 -3.02
CA PRO A 467 6.43 16.12 -2.89
C PRO A 467 6.69 15.21 -4.11
N VAL A 468 6.94 15.80 -5.29
CA VAL A 468 7.37 15.09 -6.49
C VAL A 468 8.79 15.48 -6.87
N LEU A 469 9.62 14.47 -7.11
CA LEU A 469 10.97 14.60 -7.65
C LEU A 469 11.04 14.00 -9.06
N ILE A 470 11.76 14.66 -9.97
CA ILE A 470 12.10 14.11 -11.28
C ILE A 470 13.62 13.91 -11.31
N ASN A 471 14.05 12.66 -11.36
CA ASN A 471 15.44 12.29 -11.56
C ASN A 471 15.73 12.10 -13.05
N TRP A 472 16.51 13.04 -13.59
CA TRP A 472 16.87 13.09 -15.01
C TRP A 472 18.21 12.39 -15.32
N THR A 473 18.68 11.53 -14.41
CA THR A 473 19.80 10.63 -14.65
C THR A 473 19.28 9.40 -15.37
N GLU A 474 19.66 9.24 -16.64
CA GLU A 474 19.23 8.11 -17.47
C GLU A 474 19.69 6.78 -16.85
N GLN A 475 18.75 5.84 -16.69
CA GLN A 475 18.99 4.46 -16.28
C GLN A 475 18.75 3.51 -17.45
N ALA A 476 19.31 2.30 -17.39
CA ALA A 476 19.04 1.29 -18.42
C ALA A 476 17.67 0.63 -18.19
N SER A 477 16.79 0.66 -19.20
CA SER A 477 15.44 0.07 -19.11
C SER A 477 15.43 -1.43 -18.85
N ASN A 478 16.47 -2.15 -19.26
CA ASN A 478 16.59 -3.60 -19.07
C ASN A 478 16.87 -4.03 -17.62
N GLN A 479 17.21 -3.09 -16.72
CA GLN A 479 17.40 -3.39 -15.30
C GLN A 479 16.05 -3.63 -14.61
N PRO A 480 15.97 -4.59 -13.66
CA PRO A 480 14.80 -4.72 -12.78
C PRO A 480 14.43 -3.40 -12.09
N LEU A 481 13.13 -3.15 -11.91
CA LEU A 481 12.63 -1.88 -11.36
C LEU A 481 13.22 -1.56 -9.98
N ALA A 482 13.55 -2.59 -9.20
CA ALA A 482 14.16 -2.44 -7.88
C ALA A 482 15.54 -1.78 -7.92
N TYR A 483 16.30 -1.93 -9.02
CA TYR A 483 17.60 -1.27 -9.18
C TYR A 483 17.45 0.15 -9.71
N ILE A 484 16.54 0.38 -10.67
CA ILE A 484 16.28 1.73 -11.22
C ILE A 484 15.88 2.69 -10.09
N ARG A 485 15.03 2.25 -9.17
CA ARG A 485 14.56 3.07 -8.02
C ARG A 485 15.61 3.32 -6.93
N GLN A 486 16.78 2.69 -6.99
CA GLN A 486 17.89 2.97 -6.07
C GLN A 486 18.65 4.26 -6.45
N GLY A 487 18.34 4.85 -7.60
CA GLY A 487 18.81 6.18 -7.95
C GLY A 487 18.40 7.23 -6.90
N LYS A 488 19.00 8.43 -6.98
CA LYS A 488 18.69 9.52 -6.05
C LYS A 488 17.18 9.82 -6.04
N ARG A 489 16.57 9.74 -4.87
CA ARG A 489 15.12 9.90 -4.63
C ARG A 489 14.80 10.85 -3.47
N GLY A 490 15.75 11.72 -3.14
CA GLY A 490 15.57 12.74 -2.09
C GLY A 490 15.86 12.20 -0.70
N ILE A 491 15.05 12.60 0.28
CA ILE A 491 15.29 12.38 1.72
C ILE A 491 14.30 11.41 2.37
N GLY A 492 13.52 10.69 1.56
CA GLY A 492 12.49 9.77 2.04
C GLY A 492 11.28 10.47 2.65
N ASP A 493 10.98 11.71 2.25
CA ASP A 493 9.75 12.43 2.69
C ASP A 493 8.79 12.72 1.51
N HIS A 494 9.16 12.24 0.32
CA HIS A 494 8.54 12.59 -0.96
C HIS A 494 7.52 11.53 -1.37
N ALA A 495 6.36 11.97 -1.86
CA ALA A 495 5.32 11.08 -2.35
C ALA A 495 5.80 10.26 -3.55
N LEU A 496 6.43 10.91 -4.54
CA LEU A 496 6.76 10.30 -5.83
C LEU A 496 8.15 10.73 -6.32
N THR A 497 8.91 9.79 -6.85
CA THR A 497 10.10 10.07 -7.66
C THR A 497 9.92 9.45 -9.05
N ILE A 498 10.13 10.26 -10.09
CA ILE A 498 10.07 9.84 -11.50
C ILE A 498 11.50 9.66 -11.99
N PHE A 499 11.84 8.48 -12.49
CA PHE A 499 13.12 8.16 -13.10
C PHE A 499 12.98 8.05 -14.61
N ARG A 500 13.97 8.57 -15.32
CA ARG A 500 14.06 8.44 -16.77
C ARG A 500 14.91 7.22 -17.13
N THR A 501 14.44 6.40 -18.07
CA THR A 501 15.26 5.41 -18.76
C THR A 501 15.47 5.82 -20.22
N ASP A 502 16.18 4.99 -20.98
CA ASP A 502 16.36 5.14 -22.42
C ASP A 502 15.07 4.91 -23.23
N THR A 503 14.09 4.17 -22.69
CA THR A 503 12.85 3.82 -23.42
C THR A 503 11.55 4.02 -22.64
N SER A 504 11.61 4.44 -21.38
CA SER A 504 10.46 4.48 -20.47
C SER A 504 10.65 5.51 -19.35
N PHE A 505 9.61 5.68 -18.52
CA PHE A 505 9.68 6.40 -17.26
C PHE A 505 9.19 5.51 -16.13
N VAL A 506 9.92 5.52 -15.02
CA VAL A 506 9.68 4.68 -13.85
C VAL A 506 9.22 5.55 -12.68
N PHE A 507 8.09 5.19 -12.07
CA PHE A 507 7.44 5.93 -10.99
C PHE A 507 7.63 5.17 -9.69
N ASP A 508 8.55 5.62 -8.85
CA ASP A 508 8.73 5.10 -7.50
C ASP A 508 7.79 5.85 -6.55
N GLN A 509 6.84 5.15 -5.96
CA GLN A 509 5.67 5.71 -5.28
C GLN A 509 5.57 5.20 -3.85
N SER A 510 5.54 6.12 -2.89
CA SER A 510 5.32 5.79 -1.49
C SER A 510 3.89 5.29 -1.24
N HIS A 511 3.74 4.13 -0.58
CA HIS A 511 2.44 3.62 -0.18
C HIS A 511 1.73 4.48 0.87
N ILE A 512 2.46 5.41 1.49
CA ILE A 512 1.86 6.37 2.39
C ILE A 512 0.90 7.30 1.62
N PHE A 513 1.28 7.64 0.39
CA PHE A 513 0.50 8.51 -0.48
C PHE A 513 -0.29 7.73 -1.54
N PHE A 514 0.18 6.55 -1.95
CA PHE A 514 -0.36 5.77 -3.07
C PHE A 514 -0.81 4.36 -2.68
N ASP A 515 -1.83 3.85 -3.36
CA ASP A 515 -2.06 2.42 -3.44
C ASP A 515 -1.64 1.98 -4.85
N GLY A 516 -1.45 0.67 -5.06
CA GLY A 516 -0.95 0.17 -6.34
C GLY A 516 -1.81 0.63 -7.53
N THR A 517 -3.13 0.56 -7.39
CA THR A 517 -4.09 0.91 -8.46
C THR A 517 -4.08 2.41 -8.77
N TRP A 518 -4.19 3.26 -7.74
CA TRP A 518 -4.18 4.71 -7.92
C TRP A 518 -2.82 5.21 -8.39
N GLY A 519 -1.73 4.66 -7.86
CA GLY A 519 -0.38 5.02 -8.26
C GLY A 519 -0.14 4.73 -9.74
N MET A 520 -0.59 3.59 -10.25
CA MET A 520 -0.54 3.26 -11.68
C MET A 520 -1.41 4.19 -12.53
N ALA A 521 -2.64 4.47 -12.09
CA ALA A 521 -3.52 5.40 -12.80
C ALA A 521 -2.88 6.80 -12.87
N LEU A 522 -2.24 7.26 -11.80
CA LEU A 522 -1.54 8.54 -11.80
C LEU A 522 -0.31 8.54 -12.72
N ALA A 523 0.45 7.45 -12.76
CA ALA A 523 1.59 7.31 -13.67
C ALA A 523 1.17 7.46 -15.13
N GLU A 524 0.06 6.83 -15.51
CA GLU A 524 -0.58 7.03 -16.82
C GLU A 524 -0.98 8.48 -17.05
N VAL A 525 -1.68 9.11 -16.11
CA VAL A 525 -2.14 10.50 -16.24
C VAL A 525 -0.96 11.45 -16.43
N LEU A 526 0.09 11.32 -15.60
CA LEU A 526 1.30 12.14 -15.71
C LEU A 526 2.01 11.93 -17.05
N THR A 527 2.11 10.68 -17.51
CA THR A 527 2.75 10.36 -18.80
C THR A 527 1.98 10.99 -19.97
N ASN A 528 0.65 10.89 -19.96
CA ASN A 528 -0.18 11.45 -21.02
C ASN A 528 -0.18 12.99 -21.01
N GLU A 529 -0.18 13.62 -19.84
CA GLU A 529 -0.02 15.08 -19.73
C GLU A 529 1.38 15.53 -20.19
N ALA A 530 2.44 14.79 -19.86
CA ALA A 530 3.79 15.06 -20.34
C ALA A 530 3.87 14.94 -21.88
N VAL A 531 3.22 13.95 -22.48
CA VAL A 531 3.13 13.81 -23.94
C VAL A 531 2.37 14.99 -24.56
N ALA A 532 1.27 15.45 -23.97
CA ALA A 532 0.54 16.61 -24.48
C ALA A 532 1.42 17.88 -24.50
N TRP A 533 2.21 18.10 -23.45
CA TRP A 533 3.21 19.18 -23.41
C TRP A 533 4.33 18.99 -24.43
N ALA A 534 4.80 17.76 -24.60
CA ALA A 534 5.83 17.41 -25.58
C ALA A 534 5.38 17.73 -27.01
N VAL A 535 4.16 17.32 -27.40
CA VAL A 535 3.56 17.67 -28.71
C VAL A 535 3.48 19.18 -28.88
N TYR A 536 2.98 19.90 -27.86
CA TYR A 536 2.88 21.36 -27.92
C TYR A 536 4.25 22.05 -28.06
N PHE A 537 5.27 21.60 -27.32
CA PHE A 537 6.61 22.19 -27.38
C PHE A 537 7.34 21.92 -28.69
N ASN A 538 7.02 20.83 -29.39
CA ASN A 538 7.58 20.52 -30.70
C ASN A 538 7.25 21.60 -31.76
N GLU A 539 6.13 22.31 -31.58
CA GLU A 539 5.69 23.39 -32.48
C GLU A 539 6.27 24.77 -32.10
N LEU A 540 6.91 24.88 -30.93
CA LEU A 540 7.40 26.15 -30.41
C LEU A 540 8.87 26.39 -30.76
N PRO A 541 9.28 27.66 -30.95
CA PRO A 541 10.69 27.98 -31.08
C PRO A 541 11.46 27.66 -29.78
N PRO A 542 12.78 27.41 -29.86
CA PRO A 542 13.66 27.38 -28.71
C PRO A 542 13.57 28.70 -27.92
N LEU A 543 13.71 28.61 -26.60
CA LEU A 543 13.71 29.78 -25.70
C LEU A 543 15.12 30.03 -25.17
N GLU A 544 15.45 31.31 -24.99
CA GLU A 544 16.65 31.72 -24.28
C GLU A 544 16.61 31.27 -22.81
N PRO A 545 17.72 30.75 -22.24
CA PRO A 545 17.80 30.39 -20.84
C PRO A 545 17.41 31.53 -19.90
N ALA A 546 16.86 31.18 -18.74
CA ALA A 546 16.62 32.16 -17.68
C ALA A 546 17.95 32.82 -17.27
N PRO A 547 17.96 34.13 -16.95
CA PRO A 547 19.18 34.84 -16.53
C PRO A 547 19.72 34.32 -15.18
N HIS A 548 18.88 33.68 -14.39
CA HIS A 548 19.22 33.12 -13.09
C HIS A 548 18.87 31.64 -13.03
N LEU A 549 19.75 30.87 -12.41
CA LEU A 549 19.53 29.45 -12.15
C LEU A 549 18.38 29.30 -11.13
N PRO A 550 17.48 28.32 -11.30
CA PRO A 550 16.53 27.98 -10.26
C PRO A 550 17.27 27.58 -8.97
N TYR A 551 16.59 27.67 -7.82
CA TYR A 551 17.19 27.45 -6.52
C TYR A 551 17.85 26.07 -6.44
N SER A 552 19.17 26.06 -6.30
CA SER A 552 20.00 24.85 -6.27
C SER A 552 20.40 24.51 -4.85
N LEU A 553 20.18 23.25 -4.44
CA LEU A 553 20.53 22.77 -3.10
C LEU A 553 21.89 22.08 -3.13
N ARG A 554 22.77 22.45 -2.19
CA ARG A 554 24.07 21.80 -2.01
C ARG A 554 23.95 20.46 -1.31
N LEU A 555 23.09 20.38 -0.29
CA LEU A 555 22.87 19.19 0.54
C LEU A 555 24.20 18.53 0.94
N ALA A 556 25.08 19.35 1.51
CA ALA A 556 26.42 18.93 1.90
C ALA A 556 26.36 17.82 2.97
N ALA A 557 27.28 16.86 2.90
CA ALA A 557 27.35 15.79 3.88
C ALA A 557 27.48 16.31 5.32
N GLU A 558 26.83 15.61 6.23
CA GLU A 558 26.88 15.87 7.66
C GLU A 558 27.69 14.76 8.35
N PRO A 559 28.89 15.07 8.89
CA PRO A 559 29.73 14.08 9.55
C PRO A 559 29.07 13.40 10.75
N ALA A 560 28.16 14.09 11.44
CA ALA A 560 27.44 13.53 12.57
C ALA A 560 26.58 12.31 12.19
N LEU A 561 26.09 12.24 10.96
CA LEU A 561 25.24 11.15 10.47
C LEU A 561 26.02 9.85 10.20
N ALA A 562 27.31 9.94 9.91
CA ALA A 562 28.14 8.75 9.64
C ALA A 562 28.27 7.81 10.85
N ARG A 563 27.94 8.29 12.05
CA ARG A 563 27.99 7.50 13.31
C ARG A 563 26.69 6.80 13.65
N LEU A 564 25.61 7.09 12.90
CA LEU A 564 24.31 6.47 13.15
C LEU A 564 24.25 5.11 12.48
N PRO A 565 23.49 4.14 13.04
CA PRO A 565 23.32 2.84 12.44
C PRO A 565 22.72 2.99 11.03
N GLN A 566 23.47 2.54 10.02
CA GLN A 566 22.95 2.41 8.67
C GLN A 566 22.23 1.07 8.54
N SER A 567 21.17 1.06 7.75
CA SER A 567 20.32 -0.12 7.61
C SER A 567 19.60 -0.11 6.29
N ILE A 568 20.36 -0.03 5.20
CA ILE A 568 19.79 -0.40 3.91
C ILE A 568 19.48 -1.89 4.02
N VAL A 569 18.18 -2.23 3.96
CA VAL A 569 17.77 -3.62 3.79
C VAL A 569 18.28 -4.04 2.42
N VAL A 570 19.22 -4.98 2.42
CA VAL A 570 19.78 -5.52 1.18
C VAL A 570 18.70 -6.31 0.48
N GLU A 571 18.50 -6.03 -0.80
CA GLU A 571 17.54 -6.73 -1.63
C GLU A 571 18.15 -7.11 -2.98
N VAL A 572 17.67 -8.20 -3.55
CA VAL A 572 17.84 -8.55 -4.95
C VAL A 572 16.47 -8.68 -5.60
N SER A 573 16.39 -8.47 -6.93
CA SER A 573 15.12 -8.51 -7.64
C SER A 573 15.24 -9.17 -9.01
N ALA A 574 14.20 -9.92 -9.37
CA ALA A 574 14.05 -10.55 -10.68
C ALA A 574 12.66 -10.28 -11.27
N GLU A 575 12.56 -10.35 -12.58
CA GLU A 575 11.31 -10.17 -13.34
C GLU A 575 11.18 -11.24 -14.44
N ASN A 576 9.95 -11.61 -14.79
CA ASN A 576 9.63 -12.65 -15.77
C ASN A 576 8.28 -12.35 -16.48
N THR A 577 8.12 -12.78 -17.73
CA THR A 577 6.91 -12.57 -18.55
C THR A 577 6.37 -13.84 -19.21
N ASP A 578 6.87 -15.01 -18.84
CA ASP A 578 6.72 -16.26 -19.60
C ASP A 578 5.41 -17.01 -19.31
N ILE A 579 4.58 -16.52 -18.38
CA ILE A 579 3.29 -17.19 -18.09
C ILE A 579 2.38 -17.15 -19.32
N ASP A 580 1.90 -18.32 -19.73
CA ASP A 580 0.96 -18.47 -20.84
C ASP A 580 -0.46 -18.08 -20.39
N LEU A 581 -0.78 -16.80 -20.58
CA LEU A 581 -2.07 -16.25 -20.22
C LEU A 581 -3.21 -16.82 -21.08
N LYS A 582 -2.93 -17.27 -22.32
CA LYS A 582 -3.94 -17.86 -23.20
C LYS A 582 -4.39 -19.22 -22.67
N ALA A 583 -3.43 -20.07 -22.29
CA ALA A 583 -3.72 -21.34 -21.64
C ALA A 583 -4.47 -21.12 -20.32
N LEU A 584 -4.05 -20.14 -19.51
CA LEU A 584 -4.73 -19.80 -18.26
C LEU A 584 -6.19 -19.37 -18.48
N TYR A 585 -6.49 -18.57 -19.50
CA TYR A 585 -7.85 -18.18 -19.85
C TYR A 585 -8.68 -19.35 -20.40
N ALA A 586 -8.08 -20.26 -21.15
CA ALA A 586 -8.74 -21.49 -21.57
C ALA A 586 -9.13 -22.35 -20.35
N LEU A 587 -8.23 -22.48 -19.38
CA LEU A 587 -8.46 -23.24 -18.14
C LEU A 587 -9.64 -22.66 -17.35
N ARG A 588 -9.63 -21.35 -17.14
CA ARG A 588 -10.73 -20.64 -16.45
C ARG A 588 -12.07 -20.84 -17.15
N LYS A 589 -12.08 -20.80 -18.49
CA LYS A 589 -13.29 -21.02 -19.29
C LYS A 589 -13.82 -22.45 -19.14
N LEU A 590 -12.94 -23.45 -19.12
CA LEU A 590 -13.32 -24.86 -18.96
C LEU A 590 -13.80 -25.18 -17.55
N LEU A 591 -13.11 -24.70 -16.52
CA LEU A 591 -13.56 -24.79 -15.12
C LEU A 591 -14.97 -24.23 -14.96
N SER A 592 -15.21 -23.03 -15.53
CA SER A 592 -16.53 -22.39 -15.50
C SER A 592 -17.62 -23.17 -16.25
N LYS A 593 -17.26 -23.91 -17.30
CA LYS A 593 -18.21 -24.63 -18.17
C LYS A 593 -18.57 -26.01 -17.62
N ARG A 594 -17.60 -26.81 -17.19
CA ARG A 594 -17.85 -28.21 -16.77
C ARG A 594 -18.49 -28.31 -15.40
N HIS A 595 -18.26 -27.33 -14.53
CA HIS A 595 -18.84 -27.34 -13.19
C HIS A 595 -19.33 -25.94 -12.82
N PRO A 596 -20.60 -25.62 -13.13
CA PRO A 596 -21.21 -24.32 -12.81
C PRO A 596 -21.16 -23.96 -11.33
N ASP A 597 -20.97 -24.95 -10.45
CA ASP A 597 -20.85 -24.80 -9.00
C ASP A 597 -19.41 -24.48 -8.56
N LEU A 598 -18.39 -24.89 -9.33
CA LEU A 598 -16.95 -24.58 -9.14
C LEU A 598 -16.60 -23.15 -9.55
N LYS A 599 -17.45 -22.17 -9.24
CA LYS A 599 -17.14 -20.74 -9.49
C LYS A 599 -15.97 -20.23 -8.65
N THR A 600 -15.42 -21.06 -7.76
CA THR A 600 -14.70 -20.71 -6.52
C THR A 600 -13.23 -20.45 -6.75
N VAL A 601 -12.59 -21.20 -7.65
CA VAL A 601 -11.23 -20.93 -8.14
C VAL A 601 -11.32 -20.53 -9.61
N ASN A 602 -11.54 -19.24 -9.86
CA ASN A 602 -11.77 -18.76 -11.23
C ASN A 602 -11.12 -17.42 -11.55
N THR A 603 -10.32 -16.87 -10.64
CA THR A 603 -9.50 -15.69 -10.95
C THR A 603 -8.07 -16.10 -11.22
N VAL A 604 -7.36 -15.30 -12.03
CA VAL A 604 -5.91 -15.45 -12.25
C VAL A 604 -5.18 -15.46 -10.90
N ASN A 605 -5.57 -14.56 -9.98
CA ASN A 605 -4.99 -14.47 -8.65
C ASN A 605 -5.20 -15.75 -7.82
N ASP A 606 -6.38 -16.38 -7.88
CA ASP A 606 -6.63 -17.61 -7.12
C ASP A 606 -5.75 -18.76 -7.61
N LEU A 607 -5.54 -18.89 -8.93
CA LEU A 607 -4.69 -19.93 -9.51
C LEU A 607 -3.21 -19.68 -9.22
N LEU A 608 -2.74 -18.44 -9.29
CA LEU A 608 -1.36 -18.10 -8.93
C LEU A 608 -1.08 -18.35 -7.43
N LEU A 609 -2.01 -17.94 -6.55
CA LEU A 609 -1.92 -18.22 -5.11
C LEU A 609 -1.93 -19.72 -4.83
N LEU A 610 -2.81 -20.46 -5.51
CA LEU A 610 -2.89 -21.91 -5.40
C LEU A 610 -1.55 -22.57 -5.71
N PHE A 611 -0.95 -22.23 -6.85
CA PHE A 611 0.35 -22.80 -7.23
C PHE A 611 1.48 -22.36 -6.29
N ARG A 612 1.51 -21.08 -5.89
CA ARG A 612 2.48 -20.57 -4.90
C ARG A 612 2.47 -21.37 -3.61
N CYS A 613 1.30 -21.83 -3.15
CA CYS A 613 1.19 -22.62 -1.94
C CYS A 613 1.92 -23.98 -1.99
N TYR A 614 2.29 -24.49 -3.17
CA TYR A 614 3.03 -25.75 -3.30
C TYR A 614 4.41 -25.58 -3.93
N PHE A 615 4.64 -24.47 -4.63
CA PHE A 615 5.89 -24.23 -5.35
C PHE A 615 7.14 -24.40 -4.49
N GLY A 616 7.10 -24.02 -3.21
CA GLY A 616 8.22 -24.23 -2.29
C GLY A 616 8.65 -25.70 -2.16
N GLN A 617 7.69 -26.63 -2.21
CA GLN A 617 7.93 -28.08 -2.16
C GLN A 617 8.49 -28.64 -3.47
N LEU A 618 8.12 -28.00 -4.59
CA LEU A 618 8.50 -28.40 -5.94
C LEU A 618 9.85 -27.82 -6.37
N TYR A 619 10.23 -26.66 -5.83
CA TYR A 619 11.42 -25.95 -6.24
C TYR A 619 12.69 -26.77 -5.94
N ARG A 620 13.54 -26.90 -6.96
CA ARG A 620 14.88 -27.46 -6.88
C ARG A 620 15.84 -26.48 -7.54
N PRO A 621 16.97 -26.12 -6.90
CA PRO A 621 18.02 -25.34 -7.56
C PRO A 621 18.52 -26.04 -8.83
N SER A 622 18.97 -25.27 -9.82
CA SER A 622 19.67 -25.82 -10.98
C SER A 622 21.05 -26.35 -10.59
N THR A 623 21.63 -27.21 -11.42
CA THR A 623 23.02 -27.68 -11.27
C THR A 623 24.01 -26.52 -11.21
N GLU A 624 23.78 -25.45 -11.99
CA GLU A 624 24.62 -24.24 -11.95
C GLU A 624 24.62 -23.56 -10.57
N ILE A 625 23.45 -23.48 -9.90
CA ILE A 625 23.36 -22.93 -8.54
C ILE A 625 24.01 -23.89 -7.54
N GLU A 626 23.80 -25.20 -7.69
CA GLU A 626 24.44 -26.20 -6.82
C GLU A 626 25.96 -26.12 -6.91
N ASP A 627 26.51 -25.99 -8.12
CA ASP A 627 27.94 -25.79 -8.37
C ASP A 627 28.44 -24.48 -7.73
N ALA A 628 27.71 -23.38 -7.89
CA ALA A 628 28.07 -22.09 -7.28
C ALA A 628 28.01 -22.14 -5.74
N LEU A 629 27.07 -22.88 -5.15
CA LEU A 629 27.01 -23.13 -3.70
C LEU A 629 28.16 -24.02 -3.24
N PHE A 630 28.58 -24.99 -4.04
CA PHE A 630 29.76 -25.80 -3.76
C PHE A 630 31.04 -24.94 -3.80
N GLU A 631 31.18 -24.06 -4.78
CA GLU A 631 32.28 -23.08 -4.83
C GLU A 631 32.31 -22.15 -3.62
N LEU A 632 31.13 -21.66 -3.19
CA LEU A 632 31.00 -20.85 -1.97
C LEU A 632 31.54 -21.61 -0.75
N ARG A 633 31.14 -22.88 -0.60
CA ARG A 633 31.64 -23.74 0.49
C ARG A 633 33.13 -24.02 0.39
N ALA A 634 33.66 -24.15 -0.83
CA ALA A 634 35.07 -24.41 -1.09
C ALA A 634 36.02 -23.26 -0.68
N LEU A 635 35.50 -22.05 -0.45
CA LEU A 635 36.27 -20.93 0.13
C LEU A 635 36.85 -21.25 1.51
N ASN A 636 36.26 -22.22 2.23
CA ASN A 636 36.74 -22.75 3.51
C ASN A 636 36.95 -21.68 4.60
N THR A 637 36.19 -20.59 4.53
CA THR A 637 36.07 -19.57 5.59
C THR A 637 34.86 -19.87 6.47
N ALA A 638 34.90 -19.44 7.74
CA ALA A 638 33.77 -19.63 8.66
C ALA A 638 32.50 -18.94 8.12
N GLU A 639 32.65 -17.71 7.62
CA GLU A 639 31.57 -16.89 7.09
C GLU A 639 30.90 -17.54 5.88
N ALA A 640 31.68 -18.04 4.91
CA ALA A 640 31.11 -18.74 3.75
C ALA A 640 30.39 -20.05 4.13
N THR A 641 30.87 -20.76 5.17
CA THR A 641 30.21 -21.96 5.67
C THR A 641 28.87 -21.60 6.33
N GLU A 642 28.83 -20.55 7.14
CA GLU A 642 27.60 -20.04 7.75
C GLU A 642 26.56 -19.63 6.68
N VAL A 643 26.99 -18.93 5.62
CA VAL A 643 26.10 -18.54 4.52
C VAL A 643 25.57 -19.75 3.75
N TYR A 644 26.42 -20.76 3.49
CA TYR A 644 26.01 -22.00 2.85
C TYR A 644 24.96 -22.76 3.67
N GLU A 645 25.18 -22.93 4.97
CA GLU A 645 24.21 -23.60 5.86
C GLU A 645 22.90 -22.80 5.97
N LEU A 646 22.98 -21.47 6.05
CA LEU A 646 21.82 -20.59 6.03
C LEU A 646 20.97 -20.78 4.77
N ILE A 647 21.60 -20.85 3.58
CA ILE A 647 20.90 -21.11 2.32
C ILE A 647 20.19 -22.47 2.34
N ASN A 648 20.87 -23.52 2.81
CA ASN A 648 20.28 -24.86 2.89
C ASN A 648 19.11 -24.93 3.88
N GLU A 649 19.22 -24.29 5.05
CA GLU A 649 18.14 -24.20 6.03
C GLU A 649 16.92 -23.50 5.42
N MET A 650 17.15 -22.40 4.68
CA MET A 650 16.07 -21.68 4.00
C MET A 650 15.37 -22.52 2.95
N LEU A 651 16.12 -23.25 2.11
CA LEU A 651 15.56 -24.16 1.11
C LEU A 651 14.75 -25.28 1.77
N ALA A 652 15.29 -25.89 2.84
CA ALA A 652 14.60 -26.93 3.60
C ALA A 652 13.31 -26.41 4.25
N ARG A 653 13.32 -25.22 4.86
CA ARG A 653 12.13 -24.59 5.45
C ARG A 653 11.05 -24.32 4.40
N SER A 654 11.45 -23.83 3.22
CA SER A 654 10.51 -23.56 2.12
C SER A 654 9.87 -24.83 1.56
N GLN A 655 10.56 -25.97 1.65
CA GLN A 655 10.04 -27.27 1.24
C GLN A 655 9.16 -27.92 2.31
N ALA A 656 9.40 -27.61 3.60
CA ALA A 656 8.69 -28.23 4.72
C ALA A 656 7.35 -27.57 5.06
N SER A 657 7.18 -26.27 4.79
CA SER A 657 6.01 -25.51 5.26
C SER A 657 5.53 -24.45 4.26
N ASN A 658 4.22 -24.22 4.24
CA ASN A 658 3.62 -23.16 3.43
C ASN A 658 3.82 -21.80 4.13
N PRO A 659 4.29 -20.78 3.40
CA PRO A 659 4.49 -19.46 3.99
C PRO A 659 3.15 -18.81 4.37
N SER A 660 3.18 -17.88 5.34
CA SER A 660 2.05 -16.97 5.54
C SER A 660 2.09 -15.87 4.48
N ILE A 661 1.05 -15.78 3.64
CA ILE A 661 0.98 -14.85 2.51
C ILE A 661 0.05 -13.69 2.84
N MET A 662 0.58 -12.47 2.84
CA MET A 662 -0.23 -11.25 2.92
C MET A 662 -0.73 -10.84 1.54
N ILE A 663 -2.05 -10.70 1.40
CA ILE A 663 -2.74 -10.26 0.20
C ILE A 663 -3.33 -8.88 0.48
N PRO A 664 -2.86 -7.81 -0.19
CA PRO A 664 -3.50 -6.50 -0.13
C PRO A 664 -4.81 -6.55 -0.94
N MET A 665 -5.95 -6.33 -0.28
CA MET A 665 -7.27 -6.30 -0.92
C MET A 665 -7.75 -4.85 -1.09
N ASP A 666 -8.21 -4.49 -2.28
CA ASP A 666 -8.86 -3.19 -2.52
C ASP A 666 -10.25 -3.18 -1.87
N ALA A 667 -10.39 -2.49 -0.74
CA ALA A 667 -11.64 -2.33 0.00
C ALA A 667 -12.40 -1.04 -0.37
N SER A 668 -11.80 -0.20 -1.22
CA SER A 668 -12.34 1.12 -1.54
C SER A 668 -13.65 1.09 -2.33
N ALA A 669 -14.00 -0.06 -2.93
CA ALA A 669 -15.31 -0.28 -3.54
C ALA A 669 -16.45 -0.31 -2.49
N ILE A 670 -16.16 -0.71 -1.24
CA ILE A 670 -17.13 -0.79 -0.16
C ILE A 670 -17.11 0.52 0.63
N SER A 671 -15.93 0.91 1.11
CA SER A 671 -15.71 2.18 1.80
C SER A 671 -14.43 2.81 1.26
N PRO A 672 -14.53 3.91 0.49
CA PRO A 672 -13.36 4.61 -0.05
C PRO A 672 -12.33 5.01 1.03
N ARG A 673 -12.77 5.22 2.28
CA ARG A 673 -11.89 5.53 3.43
C ARG A 673 -10.98 4.38 3.83
N GLU A 674 -11.40 3.13 3.59
CA GLU A 674 -10.64 1.95 3.99
C GLU A 674 -9.51 1.61 3.02
N ARG A 675 -9.53 2.15 1.80
CA ARG A 675 -8.49 2.06 0.77
C ARG A 675 -8.02 0.63 0.47
N LEU A 676 -7.14 0.06 1.29
CA LEU A 676 -6.60 -1.29 1.23
C LEU A 676 -6.78 -2.02 2.57
N CYS A 677 -7.31 -3.24 2.52
CA CYS A 677 -7.36 -4.15 3.67
C CYS A 677 -6.38 -5.31 3.45
N PRO A 678 -5.25 -5.38 4.18
CA PRO A 678 -4.38 -6.54 4.08
C PRO A 678 -5.01 -7.73 4.80
N THR A 679 -4.97 -8.90 4.16
CA THR A 679 -5.39 -10.17 4.75
C THR A 679 -4.24 -11.16 4.67
N THR A 680 -4.00 -11.91 5.74
CA THR A 680 -3.01 -12.98 5.79
C THR A 680 -3.69 -14.32 5.49
N PHE A 681 -3.06 -15.11 4.63
CA PHE A 681 -3.54 -16.42 4.23
C PHE A 681 -2.40 -17.42 4.37
N ARG A 682 -2.64 -18.47 5.16
CA ARG A 682 -1.81 -19.68 5.16
C ARG A 682 -2.68 -20.83 4.66
N ASN A 683 -2.21 -21.51 3.62
CA ASN A 683 -2.94 -22.60 3.02
C ASN A 683 -3.10 -23.78 4.00
N PRO A 684 -4.34 -24.16 4.39
CA PRO A 684 -4.56 -25.29 5.29
C PRO A 684 -4.63 -26.63 4.55
N PHE A 685 -4.65 -26.64 3.21
CA PHE A 685 -4.85 -27.86 2.41
C PHE A 685 -3.52 -28.54 2.05
N ASN A 686 -3.01 -29.35 2.96
CA ASN A 686 -1.73 -30.06 2.78
C ASN A 686 -1.79 -31.21 1.75
N HIS A 687 -2.97 -31.63 1.31
CA HIS A 687 -3.16 -32.82 0.46
C HIS A 687 -3.59 -32.52 -0.97
N LEU A 688 -3.85 -31.26 -1.33
CA LEU A 688 -4.34 -30.93 -2.67
C LEU A 688 -3.32 -31.26 -3.76
N TRP A 689 -2.01 -31.10 -3.50
CA TRP A 689 -0.97 -31.50 -4.44
C TRP A 689 -0.98 -33.01 -4.71
N ALA A 690 -1.06 -33.83 -3.67
CA ALA A 690 -1.18 -35.28 -3.83
C ALA A 690 -2.44 -35.69 -4.61
N LYS A 691 -3.53 -34.92 -4.49
CA LYS A 691 -4.74 -35.12 -5.31
C LYS A 691 -4.54 -34.74 -6.76
N TYR A 692 -3.74 -33.71 -7.02
CA TYR A 692 -3.34 -33.33 -8.37
C TYR A 692 -2.47 -34.41 -9.02
N GLU A 693 -1.39 -34.85 -8.36
CA GLU A 693 -0.52 -35.94 -8.84
C GLU A 693 -1.29 -37.24 -9.08
N SER A 694 -2.25 -37.57 -8.20
CA SER A 694 -3.10 -38.75 -8.37
C SER A 694 -3.99 -38.65 -9.61
N ALA A 695 -4.52 -37.47 -9.94
CA ALA A 695 -5.35 -37.27 -11.12
C ALA A 695 -4.53 -37.31 -12.41
N GLU A 696 -3.34 -36.72 -12.39
CA GLU A 696 -2.35 -36.77 -13.47
C GLU A 696 -1.91 -38.21 -13.75
N THR A 697 -1.45 -38.94 -12.72
CA THR A 697 -1.03 -40.34 -12.84
C THR A 697 -2.16 -41.23 -13.38
N ALA A 698 -3.39 -41.00 -12.92
CA ALA A 698 -4.55 -41.75 -13.42
C ALA A 698 -4.89 -41.41 -14.87
N LEU A 699 -4.68 -40.16 -15.30
CA LEU A 699 -4.83 -39.74 -16.70
C LEU A 699 -3.78 -40.42 -17.58
N ASP A 700 -2.51 -40.44 -17.16
CA ASP A 700 -1.43 -41.10 -17.89
C ASP A 700 -1.68 -42.60 -18.02
N HIS A 701 -2.11 -43.25 -16.94
CA HIS A 701 -2.49 -44.65 -16.96
C HIS A 701 -3.65 -44.93 -17.93
N TYR A 702 -4.65 -44.04 -17.97
CA TYR A 702 -5.73 -44.12 -18.95
C TYR A 702 -5.23 -43.90 -20.38
N ASN A 703 -4.36 -42.93 -20.63
CA ASN A 703 -3.80 -42.66 -21.96
C ASN A 703 -2.99 -43.85 -22.49
N GLN A 704 -2.32 -44.59 -21.60
CA GLN A 704 -1.56 -45.79 -21.93
C GLN A 704 -2.44 -47.03 -22.18
N GLN A 705 -3.44 -47.30 -21.34
CA GLN A 705 -4.23 -48.53 -21.40
C GLN A 705 -5.54 -48.41 -22.20
N GLN A 706 -6.15 -47.22 -22.21
CA GLN A 706 -7.43 -46.92 -22.84
C GLN A 706 -8.57 -47.88 -22.44
N THR A 707 -8.57 -48.41 -21.21
CA THR A 707 -9.61 -49.31 -20.70
C THR A 707 -10.70 -48.56 -19.94
N ALA A 708 -11.89 -49.17 -19.85
CA ALA A 708 -13.00 -48.64 -19.04
C ALA A 708 -12.64 -48.55 -17.54
N ALA A 709 -11.84 -49.49 -17.03
CA ALA A 709 -11.38 -49.47 -15.64
C ALA A 709 -10.42 -48.29 -15.37
N ALA A 710 -9.45 -48.07 -16.27
CA ALA A 710 -8.54 -46.94 -16.18
C ALA A 710 -9.29 -45.59 -16.29
N TRP A 711 -10.31 -45.51 -17.16
CA TRP A 711 -11.19 -44.33 -17.27
C TRP A 711 -11.98 -44.07 -15.98
N ALA A 712 -12.49 -45.12 -15.33
CA ALA A 712 -13.22 -45.00 -14.07
C ALA A 712 -12.30 -44.48 -12.95
N MET A 713 -11.10 -45.03 -12.83
CA MET A 713 -10.07 -44.56 -11.88
C MET A 713 -9.70 -43.09 -12.11
N PHE A 714 -9.46 -42.71 -13.37
CA PHE A 714 -9.19 -41.31 -13.73
C PHE A 714 -10.38 -40.40 -13.39
N THR A 715 -11.60 -40.81 -13.69
CA THR A 715 -12.80 -40.02 -13.42
C THR A 715 -12.98 -39.77 -11.92
N GLU A 716 -12.72 -40.78 -11.08
CA GLU A 716 -12.75 -40.65 -9.63
C GLU A 716 -11.65 -39.71 -9.11
N ALA A 717 -10.41 -39.89 -9.57
CA ALA A 717 -9.28 -39.03 -9.19
C ALA A 717 -9.51 -37.56 -9.60
N ARG A 718 -9.98 -37.34 -10.84
CA ARG A 718 -10.38 -36.02 -11.35
C ARG A 718 -11.48 -35.40 -10.50
N TYR A 719 -12.54 -36.14 -10.18
CA TYR A 719 -13.62 -35.63 -9.32
C TYR A 719 -13.08 -35.23 -7.93
N SER A 720 -12.23 -36.06 -7.34
CA SER A 720 -11.61 -35.77 -6.04
C SER A 720 -10.78 -34.48 -6.07
N LEU A 721 -9.97 -34.28 -7.12
CA LEU A 721 -9.21 -33.05 -7.32
C LEU A 721 -10.12 -31.83 -7.43
N LEU A 722 -11.16 -31.90 -8.27
CA LEU A 722 -12.07 -30.78 -8.51
C LEU A 722 -12.84 -30.35 -7.26
N VAL A 723 -13.25 -31.30 -6.42
CA VAL A 723 -13.87 -31.00 -5.12
C VAL A 723 -12.89 -30.25 -4.20
N GLN A 724 -11.61 -30.64 -4.18
CA GLN A 724 -10.61 -29.95 -3.37
C GLN A 724 -10.31 -28.54 -3.89
N LEU A 725 -10.25 -28.37 -5.22
CA LEU A 725 -10.15 -27.04 -5.83
C LEU A 725 -11.37 -26.18 -5.43
N ASP A 726 -12.57 -26.76 -5.40
CA ASP A 726 -13.76 -26.03 -4.95
C ASP A 726 -13.60 -25.50 -3.52
N HIS A 727 -13.24 -26.39 -2.60
CA HIS A 727 -13.07 -26.07 -1.19
C HIS A 727 -12.00 -24.98 -0.99
N PHE A 728 -10.89 -25.05 -1.72
CA PHE A 728 -9.87 -24.01 -1.71
C PHE A 728 -10.44 -22.65 -2.12
N GLY A 729 -11.18 -22.60 -3.23
CA GLY A 729 -11.78 -21.36 -3.69
C GLY A 729 -12.87 -20.82 -2.76
N GLN A 730 -13.68 -21.69 -2.15
CA GLN A 730 -14.68 -21.30 -1.15
C GLN A 730 -14.00 -20.66 0.07
N LEU A 731 -12.91 -21.25 0.55
CA LEU A 731 -12.12 -20.71 1.66
C LEU A 731 -11.56 -19.32 1.31
N LEU A 732 -10.91 -19.17 0.15
CA LEU A 732 -10.39 -17.88 -0.29
C LEU A 732 -11.48 -16.82 -0.39
N ARG A 733 -12.64 -17.15 -0.95
CA ARG A 733 -13.76 -16.21 -1.01
C ARG A 733 -14.27 -15.82 0.37
N ALA A 734 -14.40 -16.79 1.28
CA ALA A 734 -14.83 -16.52 2.64
C ALA A 734 -13.85 -15.57 3.35
N HIS A 735 -12.53 -15.80 3.21
CA HIS A 735 -11.50 -14.90 3.74
C HIS A 735 -11.57 -13.50 3.11
N LYS A 736 -11.66 -13.41 1.78
CA LYS A 736 -11.79 -12.12 1.09
C LYS A 736 -13.03 -11.34 1.54
N ARG A 737 -14.16 -12.01 1.71
CA ARG A 737 -15.41 -11.39 2.18
C ARG A 737 -15.28 -10.83 3.60
N VAL A 738 -14.80 -11.64 4.55
CA VAL A 738 -14.57 -11.19 5.94
C VAL A 738 -13.59 -10.01 6.01
N ALA A 739 -12.54 -10.03 5.18
CA ALA A 739 -11.59 -8.93 5.09
C ALA A 739 -12.22 -7.65 4.52
N LEU A 740 -13.05 -7.78 3.48
CA LEU A 740 -13.73 -6.68 2.81
C LEU A 740 -14.87 -6.06 3.65
N GLU A 741 -15.51 -6.85 4.51
CA GLU A 741 -16.54 -6.39 5.47
C GLU A 741 -15.94 -5.65 6.67
N GLY A 742 -14.61 -5.60 6.79
CA GLY A 742 -13.97 -4.96 7.93
C GLY A 742 -14.09 -5.78 9.22
N GLU A 743 -14.15 -7.10 9.11
CA GLU A 743 -14.25 -8.02 10.26
C GLU A 743 -12.99 -8.89 10.44
N SER A 744 -11.86 -8.49 9.82
CA SER A 744 -10.61 -9.24 9.92
C SER A 744 -10.02 -9.22 11.34
N THR A 745 -9.30 -10.27 11.70
CA THR A 745 -8.54 -10.36 12.96
C THR A 745 -7.51 -9.24 13.10
N SER A 746 -6.89 -8.83 11.99
CA SER A 746 -6.00 -7.66 11.95
C SER A 746 -6.76 -6.39 12.35
N LEU A 747 -7.99 -6.21 11.87
CA LEU A 747 -8.80 -5.06 12.20
C LEU A 747 -9.32 -5.06 13.64
N ALA A 748 -9.77 -6.20 14.15
CA ALA A 748 -10.09 -6.33 15.57
C ALA A 748 -8.88 -5.95 16.45
N THR A 749 -7.66 -6.32 16.05
CA THR A 749 -6.42 -5.96 16.74
C THR A 749 -6.12 -4.46 16.64
N MET A 750 -6.33 -3.83 15.49
CA MET A 750 -6.16 -2.37 15.31
C MET A 750 -7.16 -1.56 16.15
N LYS A 751 -8.43 -1.98 16.22
CA LYS A 751 -9.44 -1.37 17.09
C LYS A 751 -9.04 -1.45 18.56
N LEU A 752 -8.35 -2.52 18.96
CA LEU A 752 -7.79 -2.63 20.32
C LEU A 752 -6.66 -1.62 20.60
N MET A 753 -6.02 -1.11 19.55
CA MET A 753 -4.92 -0.13 19.63
C MET A 753 -5.37 1.33 19.51
N ALA A 754 -6.65 1.59 19.19
CA ALA A 754 -7.20 2.93 19.05
C ALA A 754 -7.04 3.73 20.36
N HIS A 755 -6.64 5.00 20.24
CA HIS A 755 -6.41 5.93 21.37
C HIS A 755 -5.35 5.48 22.40
N LEU A 756 -4.50 4.50 22.08
CA LEU A 756 -3.40 4.12 22.97
C LEU A 756 -2.28 5.17 22.97
N PRO A 757 -1.64 5.42 24.13
CA PRO A 757 -0.47 6.29 24.24
C PRO A 757 0.79 5.67 23.63
N ASP A 758 1.69 6.53 23.13
CA ASP A 758 2.95 6.15 22.46
C ASP A 758 3.83 5.19 23.27
N SER A 759 3.81 5.29 24.61
CA SER A 759 4.58 4.39 25.47
C SER A 759 4.08 2.94 25.42
N LEU A 760 2.79 2.70 25.19
CA LEU A 760 2.26 1.33 25.03
C LEU A 760 2.40 0.81 23.63
N LEU A 761 2.30 1.68 22.63
CA LEU A 761 2.67 1.36 21.26
C LEU A 761 4.11 0.85 21.19
N SER A 762 5.04 1.41 21.97
CA SER A 762 6.43 0.91 22.06
C SER A 762 6.61 -0.45 22.78
N LEU A 763 5.67 -0.83 23.66
CA LEU A 763 5.61 -2.18 24.24
C LEU A 763 4.99 -3.17 23.25
N LEU A 764 3.98 -2.74 22.50
CA LEU A 764 3.33 -3.53 21.45
C LEU A 764 4.24 -3.75 20.24
N ASP A 765 5.10 -2.81 19.86
CA ASP A 765 6.10 -3.01 18.79
C ASP A 765 7.12 -4.13 19.12
N GLN A 766 7.36 -4.38 20.41
CA GLN A 766 8.21 -5.49 20.87
C GLN A 766 7.49 -6.85 20.82
N ILE A 767 6.15 -6.88 20.73
CA ILE A 767 5.37 -8.11 20.81
C ILE A 767 5.42 -8.91 19.51
N PRO A 768 5.20 -8.35 18.29
CA PRO A 768 5.38 -9.08 17.03
C PRO A 768 6.81 -9.58 16.83
N ARG A 769 7.83 -8.85 17.30
CA ARG A 769 9.23 -9.29 17.25
C ARG A 769 9.56 -10.45 18.18
N ARG A 770 8.70 -10.73 19.18
CA ARG A 770 8.89 -11.79 20.18
C ARG A 770 7.90 -12.95 20.03
N ILE A 771 6.92 -12.84 19.13
CA ILE A 771 5.95 -13.89 18.82
C ILE A 771 5.84 -14.05 17.30
N ASP A 772 6.54 -15.06 16.76
CA ASP A 772 6.49 -15.38 15.34
C ASP A 772 5.04 -15.63 14.87
N VAL A 773 4.22 -16.30 15.68
CA VAL A 773 2.81 -16.60 15.38
C VAL A 773 1.94 -15.34 15.25
N LEU A 774 2.16 -14.30 16.07
CA LEU A 774 1.36 -13.07 15.98
C LEU A 774 1.79 -12.22 14.77
N ASN A 775 3.08 -12.23 14.44
CA ASN A 775 3.62 -11.55 13.26
C ASN A 775 3.20 -12.25 11.95
N GLU A 776 3.21 -13.59 11.93
CA GLU A 776 2.69 -14.41 10.83
C GLU A 776 1.20 -14.16 10.56
N VAL A 777 0.39 -14.01 11.62
CA VAL A 777 -1.05 -13.76 11.53
C VAL A 777 -1.36 -12.31 11.16
N ILE A 778 -0.56 -11.33 11.59
CA ILE A 778 -0.87 -9.91 11.36
C ILE A 778 -0.24 -9.37 10.07
N LYS A 779 1.01 -9.74 9.76
CA LYS A 779 1.80 -9.12 8.66
C LYS A 779 2.17 -10.07 7.53
N GLY A 780 2.22 -11.39 7.77
CA GLY A 780 2.65 -12.39 6.80
C GLY A 780 4.17 -12.40 6.56
N GLU A 781 4.69 -13.52 6.06
CA GLU A 781 6.11 -13.71 5.68
C GLU A 781 6.36 -13.26 4.23
N GLU A 782 5.34 -13.34 3.39
CA GLU A 782 5.38 -12.93 1.98
C GLU A 782 4.30 -11.91 1.66
N VAL A 783 4.54 -11.05 0.66
CA VAL A 783 3.52 -10.17 0.08
C VAL A 783 3.17 -10.67 -1.30
N PHE A 784 1.87 -10.79 -1.59
CA PHE A 784 1.37 -11.22 -2.89
C PHE A 784 0.45 -10.16 -3.48
N SER A 785 1.00 -9.28 -4.32
CA SER A 785 0.31 -8.10 -4.82
C SER A 785 0.04 -8.19 -6.31
N ASN A 786 -1.24 -8.29 -6.66
CA ASN A 786 -1.70 -8.35 -8.04
C ASN A 786 -2.61 -7.15 -8.33
N VAL A 787 -2.15 -6.27 -9.22
CA VAL A 787 -2.89 -5.05 -9.61
C VAL A 787 -3.86 -5.29 -10.77
N GLY A 788 -3.91 -6.53 -11.28
CA GLY A 788 -4.82 -6.96 -12.33
C GLY A 788 -4.39 -6.52 -13.72
N ARG A 789 -5.36 -6.53 -14.63
CA ARG A 789 -5.18 -6.10 -16.02
C ARG A 789 -5.33 -4.59 -16.13
N VAL A 790 -4.36 -3.94 -16.78
CA VAL A 790 -4.48 -2.54 -17.17
C VAL A 790 -5.58 -2.36 -18.21
N ALA A 791 -6.06 -1.12 -18.34
CA ALA A 791 -7.02 -0.79 -19.38
C ALA A 791 -6.39 -0.90 -20.77
N ARG A 792 -7.23 -1.17 -21.77
CA ARG A 792 -6.78 -1.26 -23.16
C ARG A 792 -6.16 0.06 -23.62
N GLY A 793 -4.97 0.00 -24.23
CA GLY A 793 -4.21 1.17 -24.68
C GLY A 793 -3.44 1.88 -23.57
N SER A 794 -3.37 1.30 -22.36
CA SER A 794 -2.44 1.73 -21.32
C SER A 794 -1.02 1.32 -21.71
N SER A 795 -0.07 2.19 -21.36
CA SER A 795 1.38 2.01 -21.55
C SER A 795 2.12 1.47 -20.33
N LEU A 796 1.39 1.18 -19.25
CA LEU A 796 1.91 0.52 -18.06
C LEU A 796 2.47 -0.84 -18.43
N ALA A 797 3.77 -1.01 -18.20
CA ALA A 797 4.52 -2.18 -18.67
C ALA A 797 5.01 -3.08 -17.54
N ARG A 798 5.43 -2.51 -16.40
CA ARG A 798 6.04 -3.25 -15.29
C ARG A 798 5.55 -2.77 -13.94
N PHE A 799 5.58 -3.65 -12.94
CA PHE A 799 5.17 -3.36 -11.57
C PHE A 799 5.97 -4.17 -10.56
N ILE A 800 6.47 -3.52 -9.51
CA ILE A 800 6.97 -4.15 -8.27
C ILE A 800 6.18 -3.64 -7.07
N SER A 801 5.84 -4.54 -6.16
CA SER A 801 5.12 -4.19 -4.93
C SER A 801 6.06 -3.76 -3.81
N ALA A 802 5.48 -3.23 -2.73
CA ALA A 802 6.23 -2.74 -1.59
C ALA A 802 6.36 -3.75 -0.46
N LYS A 803 7.35 -3.50 0.38
CA LYS A 803 7.60 -4.22 1.62
C LYS A 803 7.22 -3.32 2.80
N ASP A 804 6.54 -3.84 3.81
CA ASP A 804 6.43 -3.08 5.06
C ASP A 804 7.74 -3.13 5.85
N ASP A 805 7.76 -2.49 7.01
CA ASP A 805 8.95 -2.36 7.85
C ASP A 805 9.33 -3.66 8.60
N ASN A 806 8.60 -4.75 8.36
CA ASN A 806 8.80 -6.01 9.06
C ASN A 806 10.05 -6.74 8.56
N GLU A 807 10.99 -7.02 9.44
CA GLU A 807 12.19 -7.81 9.12
C GLU A 807 11.84 -9.27 8.76
N ASN A 808 10.67 -9.77 9.19
CA ASN A 808 10.20 -11.13 8.86
C ASN A 808 9.59 -11.25 7.45
N LYS A 809 9.40 -10.13 6.73
CA LYS A 809 8.96 -10.19 5.33
C LYS A 809 10.14 -10.47 4.42
N THR A 810 10.12 -11.66 3.85
CA THR A 810 11.26 -12.23 3.13
C THR A 810 11.11 -12.18 1.62
N LEU A 811 9.88 -12.30 1.10
CA LEU A 811 9.58 -12.24 -0.33
C LEU A 811 8.42 -11.29 -0.65
N VAL A 812 8.55 -10.54 -1.73
CA VAL A 812 7.49 -9.63 -2.23
C VAL A 812 7.24 -9.90 -3.70
N TRP A 813 6.05 -10.40 -4.02
CA TRP A 813 5.59 -10.72 -5.36
C TRP A 813 4.74 -9.58 -5.93
N GLY A 814 5.04 -9.18 -7.16
CA GLY A 814 4.26 -8.24 -7.96
C GLY A 814 3.72 -8.89 -9.24
N PHE A 815 2.46 -8.64 -9.57
CA PHE A 815 1.83 -9.13 -10.80
C PHE A 815 1.06 -8.01 -11.50
N LEU A 816 1.27 -7.87 -12.81
CA LEU A 816 0.59 -6.92 -13.69
C LEU A 816 0.24 -7.61 -15.00
N THR A 817 -0.99 -7.50 -15.48
CA THR A 817 -1.31 -7.87 -16.88
C THR A 817 -1.37 -6.62 -17.74
N ASP A 818 -0.52 -6.54 -18.76
CA ASP A 818 -0.47 -5.37 -19.66
C ASP A 818 -1.62 -5.35 -20.67
N ASP A 819 -1.61 -4.36 -21.57
CA ASP A 819 -2.64 -4.19 -22.58
C ASP A 819 -2.52 -5.19 -23.75
N ARG A 820 -1.42 -5.95 -23.81
CA ARG A 820 -1.08 -6.97 -24.82
C ARG A 820 -1.30 -8.40 -24.34
N ASP A 821 -1.99 -8.59 -23.22
CA ASP A 821 -2.23 -9.92 -22.63
C ASP A 821 -0.94 -10.62 -22.14
N VAL A 822 0.08 -9.87 -21.75
CA VAL A 822 1.29 -10.39 -21.11
C VAL A 822 1.16 -10.21 -19.59
N LEU A 823 1.39 -11.29 -18.84
CA LEU A 823 1.47 -11.24 -17.37
C LEU A 823 2.93 -11.01 -16.96
N HIS A 824 3.20 -9.83 -16.42
CA HIS A 824 4.49 -9.44 -15.87
C HIS A 824 4.56 -9.85 -14.40
N LEU A 825 5.59 -10.60 -14.06
CA LEU A 825 5.91 -11.04 -12.71
C LEU A 825 7.15 -10.32 -12.23
N SER A 826 7.14 -9.94 -10.96
CA SER A 826 8.32 -9.47 -10.27
C SER A 826 8.44 -10.10 -8.89
N LEU A 827 9.68 -10.33 -8.48
CA LEU A 827 10.00 -10.85 -7.16
C LEU A 827 11.15 -10.04 -6.57
N ARG A 828 10.97 -9.63 -5.31
CA ARG A 828 12.03 -9.02 -4.48
C ARG A 828 12.33 -9.94 -3.31
N ASP A 829 13.60 -10.12 -3.03
CA ASP A 829 14.10 -11.04 -2.02
C ASP A 829 14.92 -10.31 -0.96
N PHE A 830 14.50 -10.50 0.29
CA PHE A 830 15.08 -9.92 1.50
C PHE A 830 15.52 -11.00 2.49
N ARG A 831 15.54 -12.26 2.05
CA ARG A 831 15.92 -13.38 2.90
C ARG A 831 17.32 -13.17 3.49
N PRO A 832 17.59 -13.67 4.70
CA PRO A 832 18.86 -13.42 5.41
C PRO A 832 20.13 -13.70 4.59
N HIS A 833 20.10 -14.70 3.71
CA HIS A 833 21.24 -15.03 2.86
C HIS A 833 21.60 -13.92 1.85
N VAL A 834 20.67 -13.05 1.45
CA VAL A 834 20.93 -11.96 0.50
C VAL A 834 21.94 -10.97 1.09
N ALA A 835 21.69 -10.49 2.31
CA ALA A 835 22.61 -9.60 3.01
C ALA A 835 23.95 -10.29 3.30
N ALA A 836 23.91 -11.56 3.68
CA ALA A 836 25.13 -12.31 3.99
C ALA A 836 26.00 -12.56 2.75
N LEU A 837 25.40 -12.86 1.61
CA LEU A 837 26.10 -12.97 0.31
C LEU A 837 26.67 -11.62 -0.13
N GLN A 838 25.96 -10.51 0.09
CA GLN A 838 26.51 -9.18 -0.21
C GLN A 838 27.77 -8.89 0.60
N GLN A 839 27.78 -9.23 1.90
CA GLN A 839 28.95 -9.05 2.77
C GLN A 839 30.15 -9.87 2.32
N LEU A 840 29.92 -11.03 1.69
CA LEU A 840 30.96 -11.86 1.06
C LEU A 840 31.34 -11.42 -0.36
N GLY A 841 30.73 -10.35 -0.90
CA GLY A 841 30.95 -9.93 -2.28
C GLY A 841 30.40 -10.90 -3.33
N LYS A 842 29.40 -11.71 -2.97
CA LYS A 842 28.75 -12.74 -3.80
C LYS A 842 27.28 -12.43 -4.07
N ILE A 843 26.94 -11.15 -4.23
CA ILE A 843 25.55 -10.71 -4.50
C ILE A 843 25.01 -11.32 -5.80
N ASP A 844 25.86 -11.53 -6.80
CA ASP A 844 25.51 -12.16 -8.08
C ASP A 844 24.91 -13.57 -7.88
N LEU A 845 25.34 -14.32 -6.86
CA LEU A 845 24.76 -15.62 -6.51
C LEU A 845 23.33 -15.46 -5.98
N ALA A 846 23.06 -14.44 -5.17
CA ALA A 846 21.72 -14.15 -4.70
C ALA A 846 20.79 -13.76 -5.87
N GLU A 847 21.29 -12.97 -6.82
CA GLU A 847 20.56 -12.58 -8.04
C GLU A 847 20.26 -13.79 -8.92
N MET A 848 21.25 -14.66 -9.14
CA MET A 848 21.12 -15.90 -9.91
C MET A 848 20.08 -16.84 -9.28
N MET A 849 20.17 -17.05 -7.96
CA MET A 849 19.21 -17.87 -7.21
C MET A 849 17.79 -17.31 -7.32
N LEU A 850 17.63 -15.99 -7.21
CA LEU A 850 16.32 -15.37 -7.30
C LEU A 850 15.73 -15.47 -8.71
N LYS A 851 16.54 -15.21 -9.74
CA LYS A 851 16.11 -15.31 -11.15
C LYS A 851 15.65 -16.73 -11.46
N HIS A 852 16.46 -17.72 -11.09
CA HIS A 852 16.10 -19.14 -11.27
C HIS A 852 14.83 -19.52 -10.52
N TYR A 853 14.66 -19.04 -9.28
CA TYR A 853 13.45 -19.28 -8.49
C TYR A 853 12.18 -18.72 -9.17
N LEU A 854 12.25 -17.50 -9.70
CA LEU A 854 11.14 -16.87 -10.42
C LEU A 854 10.85 -17.56 -11.76
N ASP A 855 11.88 -17.92 -12.53
CA ASP A 855 11.70 -18.62 -13.81
C ASP A 855 11.11 -20.01 -13.62
N SER A 856 11.59 -20.74 -12.61
CA SER A 856 11.05 -22.05 -12.20
C SER A 856 9.58 -21.93 -11.79
N PHE A 857 9.20 -20.84 -11.13
CA PHE A 857 7.81 -20.58 -10.78
C PHE A 857 6.95 -20.39 -12.04
N ALA A 858 7.38 -19.56 -12.99
CA ALA A 858 6.64 -19.32 -14.23
C ALA A 858 6.51 -20.59 -15.07
N GLN A 859 7.59 -21.35 -15.24
CA GLN A 859 7.59 -22.61 -15.98
C GLN A 859 6.71 -23.66 -15.31
N GLY A 860 6.87 -23.87 -13.99
CA GLY A 860 6.06 -24.82 -13.24
C GLY A 860 4.58 -24.44 -13.23
N PHE A 861 4.26 -23.15 -13.19
CA PHE A 861 2.88 -22.67 -13.29
C PHE A 861 2.28 -22.99 -14.67
N ASN A 862 3.03 -22.78 -15.75
CA ASN A 862 2.58 -23.12 -17.10
C ASN A 862 2.31 -24.63 -17.25
N GLN A 863 3.21 -25.47 -16.71
CA GLN A 863 3.01 -26.93 -16.68
C GLN A 863 1.76 -27.30 -15.88
N PHE A 864 1.60 -26.73 -14.70
CA PHE A 864 0.41 -26.92 -13.86
C PHE A 864 -0.88 -26.56 -14.61
N VAL A 865 -0.91 -25.43 -15.31
CA VAL A 865 -2.05 -24.99 -16.11
C VAL A 865 -2.32 -25.95 -17.28
N ALA A 866 -1.29 -26.37 -18.00
CA ALA A 866 -1.41 -27.31 -19.13
C ALA A 866 -1.96 -28.67 -18.67
N HIS A 867 -1.44 -29.25 -17.60
CA HIS A 867 -1.91 -30.54 -17.12
C HIS A 867 -3.34 -30.46 -16.55
N LEU A 868 -3.70 -29.34 -15.88
CA LEU A 868 -5.09 -29.12 -15.46
C LEU A 868 -6.04 -29.02 -16.66
N LEU A 869 -5.60 -28.40 -17.75
CA LEU A 869 -6.36 -28.39 -19.01
C LEU A 869 -6.56 -29.83 -19.51
N ASP A 870 -5.51 -30.64 -19.56
CA ASP A 870 -5.60 -32.03 -20.03
C ASP A 870 -6.54 -32.88 -19.17
N ILE A 871 -6.44 -32.77 -17.84
CA ILE A 871 -7.35 -33.44 -16.89
C ILE A 871 -8.81 -33.01 -17.14
N LEU A 872 -9.03 -31.72 -17.37
CA LEU A 872 -10.37 -31.19 -17.60
C LEU A 872 -10.90 -31.53 -18.98
N ASP A 873 -10.08 -31.56 -20.02
CA ASP A 873 -10.53 -31.78 -21.40
C ASP A 873 -10.70 -33.27 -21.73
N ALA A 874 -9.96 -34.16 -21.08
CA ALA A 874 -10.06 -35.60 -21.29
C ALA A 874 -11.51 -36.11 -21.34
N THR A 875 -11.81 -36.86 -22.40
CA THR A 875 -13.09 -37.54 -22.69
C THR A 875 -12.85 -39.03 -22.91
N ALA A 876 -13.88 -39.85 -22.67
CA ALA A 876 -13.79 -41.27 -22.93
C ALA A 876 -13.65 -41.52 -24.45
N THR A 877 -12.57 -42.15 -24.89
CA THR A 877 -12.50 -42.73 -26.24
C THR A 877 -13.51 -43.87 -26.34
N HIS A 878 -14.54 -43.70 -27.17
CA HIS A 878 -15.39 -44.81 -27.58
C HIS A 878 -14.55 -45.76 -28.44
N THR A 879 -14.02 -46.84 -27.86
CA THR A 879 -13.61 -48.01 -28.63
C THR A 879 -14.86 -48.66 -29.21
N SER A 880 -15.31 -48.15 -30.36
CA SER A 880 -16.16 -48.92 -31.28
C SER A 880 -15.32 -50.05 -31.87
N HIS A 881 -15.12 -51.13 -31.11
CA HIS A 881 -14.85 -52.40 -31.73
C HIS A 881 -16.13 -52.87 -32.39
N GLY A 882 -16.07 -52.96 -33.72
CA GLY A 882 -17.19 -53.37 -34.55
C GLY A 882 -17.79 -54.69 -34.08
N VAL A 883 -19.11 -54.68 -33.94
CA VAL A 883 -19.92 -55.89 -34.12
C VAL A 883 -20.76 -55.63 -35.36
N THR A 884 -20.18 -55.95 -36.52
CA THR A 884 -20.97 -56.45 -37.64
C THR A 884 -21.18 -57.94 -37.40
N ALA A 885 -22.39 -58.28 -36.96
CA ALA A 885 -23.14 -59.48 -37.34
C ALA A 885 -24.61 -59.26 -36.96
#